data_AF-A0A2P2C2J0-F1
#
_entry.id   AF-A0A2P2C2J0-F1
#
_cell.length_a   1.000
_cell.length_b   1.000
_cell.length_c   1.000
_cell.angle_alpha   90.00
_cell.angle_beta   90.00
_cell.angle_gamma   90.00
#
_symmetry.space_group_name_H-M   'P 1'
#
loop_
_entity.id
_entity.type
_entity.pdbx_description
1 polymer ?
#
loop_
_entity_poly.entity_id
_entity_poly.type
_entity_poly.pdbx_seq_one_letter_code
_entity_poly.pdbx_strand_id
1 'polypeptide(L)'
;MSEPKQVVQAVKKATKSVVAQAAEAALAAVSSREASPGVPGAPAPEPPSVTEPTKPRGPLEPKPDQDGPERRTATGAATGVEPTAVAQQGSFLTTSQGARLRDTDHSLKAGTRGPTLLQDHHLREKITHFDHERIPERVVHARGAGAHGIFVGYGNAKPITRAGFLAKNAQTPVFVRFSTVLGSRGSADTVRDTRGFATKFYTDEGTFDLVGNNIPVFFIQDGIKFPDVIHAGKPHPDREIPQAQSAHDTFWDFASLHTESQHHAIWNMSDRGIPRSYRTMEGFGVHTFRLVNAAGETSLVKFHWKPVLGVHSLTWEEAQLLAGMDPDFHRRDLADAIESGALPQWELGVQVFEDTPEELFNGIDLLDPTKLVPEEDAPVQAIGLLTLTANPTNYFAETEQVAFHVGNLVPGIDVTNDPLLQARLFSYVDTQLTRLGGPNFHQIPINRPHAPVNDMLRDGFHQDAVHGGVAPYRPNSLDGGCPFHAAGAKDGAFVDVAALIPEGVKIRENPASFDDHFSQARQFWLSMSPTEREHIVLAYTFELAKCYEQAVKERQLLALANIDPTLCAQVADGLGLSAPAATVALVDLPPSPALSQLGGTWPTDGRLVGIVVDPDGDLSDLEGLVETIQAAGLLPLVVAPRGGTLPNGMAVQRTFAATRSVEFDAVIVAGSPGADPRLALLLQECFRHAKVIAAYGAGGDALSDAGIDLDAAGVLVADSGGAAFAELHSLLGSHRVWDRFAPVLG
;
A
#
# COMPACT_ATOMS: atom_id res chain seq x y z
N MET A 1 -18.41 23.85 33.72
CA MET A 1 -17.60 24.03 32.49
C MET A 1 -16.15 23.53 32.69
N SER A 2 -15.95 22.27 33.08
CA SER A 2 -14.60 21.69 33.30
C SER A 2 -14.46 20.22 32.91
N GLU A 3 -15.49 19.58 32.35
CA GLU A 3 -15.47 18.14 32.01
C GLU A 3 -14.78 17.75 30.67
N PRO A 4 -14.77 18.57 29.59
CA PRO A 4 -14.18 18.13 28.32
C PRO A 4 -12.65 17.94 28.35
N LYS A 5 -11.92 18.74 29.14
CA LYS A 5 -10.44 18.69 29.20
C LYS A 5 -9.91 17.46 29.96
N GLN A 6 -10.64 16.97 30.96
CA GLN A 6 -10.24 15.79 31.74
C GLN A 6 -10.47 14.49 30.96
N VAL A 7 -11.55 14.42 30.16
CA VAL A 7 -11.82 13.29 29.25
C VAL A 7 -10.75 13.22 28.14
N VAL A 8 -10.40 14.35 27.52
CA VAL A 8 -9.34 14.38 26.49
C VAL A 8 -7.97 13.99 27.06
N GLN A 9 -7.62 14.39 28.29
CA GLN A 9 -6.38 13.95 28.95
C GLN A 9 -6.40 12.47 29.32
N ALA A 10 -7.54 11.94 29.78
CA ALA A 10 -7.69 10.52 30.10
C ALA A 10 -7.62 9.65 28.84
N VAL A 11 -8.24 10.08 27.74
CA VAL A 11 -8.13 9.45 26.41
C VAL A 11 -6.69 9.49 25.93
N LYS A 12 -6.01 10.64 25.93
CA LYS A 12 -4.58 10.73 25.55
C LYS A 12 -3.67 9.83 26.40
N LYS A 13 -3.93 9.69 27.70
CA LYS A 13 -3.16 8.80 28.59
C LYS A 13 -3.46 7.32 28.34
N ALA A 14 -4.73 6.97 28.07
CA ALA A 14 -5.13 5.62 27.70
C ALA A 14 -4.56 5.20 26.33
N THR A 15 -4.63 6.09 25.33
CA THR A 15 -4.01 5.90 24.01
C THR A 15 -2.50 5.70 24.15
N LYS A 16 -1.79 6.52 24.94
CA LYS A 16 -0.35 6.30 25.20
C LYS A 16 -0.02 4.94 25.83
N SER A 17 -0.86 4.44 26.76
CA SER A 17 -0.65 3.14 27.39
C SER A 17 -0.91 1.97 26.45
N VAL A 18 -1.89 2.09 25.54
CA VAL A 18 -2.20 1.03 24.57
C VAL A 18 -1.23 1.07 23.39
N VAL A 19 -0.80 2.26 22.95
CA VAL A 19 0.30 2.42 21.97
C VAL A 19 1.59 1.80 22.52
N ALA A 20 1.90 1.99 23.80
CA ALA A 20 3.04 1.32 24.43
C ALA A 20 2.90 -0.21 24.45
N GLN A 21 1.70 -0.75 24.65
CA GLN A 21 1.44 -2.20 24.60
C GLN A 21 1.42 -2.75 23.17
N ALA A 22 0.95 -1.99 22.19
CA ALA A 22 1.01 -2.36 20.79
C ALA A 22 2.45 -2.33 20.28
N ALA A 23 3.24 -1.35 20.72
CA ALA A 23 4.69 -1.35 20.56
C ALA A 23 5.33 -2.55 21.26
N GLU A 24 4.92 -2.91 22.48
CA GLU A 24 5.42 -4.09 23.20
C GLU A 24 5.06 -5.40 22.48
N ALA A 25 3.86 -5.52 21.91
CA ALA A 25 3.44 -6.69 21.13
C ALA A 25 4.21 -6.80 19.80
N ALA A 26 4.38 -5.68 19.10
CA ALA A 26 5.22 -5.62 17.90
C ALA A 26 6.68 -5.92 18.22
N LEU A 27 7.22 -5.33 19.29
CA LEU A 27 8.57 -5.59 19.80
C LEU A 27 8.71 -7.05 20.20
N ALA A 28 7.74 -7.66 20.89
CA ALA A 28 7.76 -9.08 21.22
C ALA A 28 7.80 -9.94 19.94
N ALA A 29 7.01 -9.60 18.92
CA ALA A 29 7.00 -10.29 17.63
C ALA A 29 8.32 -10.19 16.87
N VAL A 30 9.15 -9.18 17.14
CA VAL A 30 10.47 -9.01 16.51
C VAL A 30 11.65 -9.17 17.48
N SER A 31 11.40 -9.46 18.76
CA SER A 31 12.38 -9.41 19.84
C SER A 31 13.47 -10.47 19.75
N SER A 32 13.23 -11.53 18.98
CA SER A 32 14.20 -12.58 18.68
C SER A 32 15.06 -12.29 17.45
N ARG A 33 14.85 -11.15 16.76
CA ARG A 33 15.67 -10.77 15.61
C ARG A 33 17.00 -10.22 16.11
N GLU A 34 18.09 -10.89 15.78
CA GLU A 34 19.39 -10.24 15.82
C GLU A 34 19.35 -9.08 14.80
N ALA A 35 19.83 -7.90 15.20
CA ALA A 35 19.96 -6.79 14.27
C ALA A 35 20.91 -7.23 13.14
N SER A 36 20.42 -7.32 11.91
CA SER A 36 21.28 -7.63 10.76
C SER A 36 22.31 -6.50 10.60
N PRO A 37 23.61 -6.76 10.77
CA PRO A 37 24.63 -5.75 10.57
C PRO A 37 24.84 -5.56 9.06
N GLY A 38 24.03 -4.72 8.43
CA GLY A 38 24.14 -4.49 6.99
C GLY A 38 22.99 -3.72 6.36
N VAL A 39 23.12 -3.47 5.06
CA VAL A 39 22.04 -2.95 4.21
C VAL A 39 21.01 -4.06 4.00
N PRO A 40 19.70 -3.80 4.17
CA PRO A 40 18.66 -4.80 3.94
C PRO A 40 18.66 -5.32 2.48
N GLY A 41 17.96 -6.43 2.25
CA GLY A 41 17.85 -7.07 0.95
C GLY A 41 18.76 -8.27 0.74
N ALA A 42 19.38 -8.81 1.80
CA ALA A 42 20.11 -10.07 1.69
C ALA A 42 19.14 -11.21 1.29
N PRO A 43 19.51 -12.09 0.34
CA PRO A 43 18.59 -13.10 -0.18
C PRO A 43 18.42 -14.32 0.75
N ALA A 44 19.33 -14.52 1.69
CA ALA A 44 19.37 -15.67 2.59
C ALA A 44 19.93 -15.26 3.97
N PRO A 45 19.65 -16.02 5.05
CA PRO A 45 20.15 -15.71 6.39
C PRO A 45 21.66 -15.88 6.55
N GLU A 46 22.30 -16.62 5.64
CA GLU A 46 23.75 -16.80 5.61
C GLU A 46 24.31 -16.50 4.21
N PRO A 47 25.51 -15.91 4.10
CA PRO A 47 26.14 -15.64 2.82
C PRO A 47 26.59 -16.93 2.12
N PRO A 48 26.57 -16.98 0.78
CA PRO A 48 27.02 -18.15 0.04
C PRO A 48 28.54 -18.34 0.14
N SER A 49 29.00 -19.60 0.09
CA SER A 49 30.43 -19.92 -0.03
C SER A 49 30.91 -19.76 -1.48
N VAL A 50 32.17 -19.32 -1.65
CA VAL A 50 32.81 -19.29 -2.97
C VAL A 50 32.96 -20.69 -3.57
N THR A 51 33.23 -21.68 -2.72
CA THR A 51 33.25 -23.09 -3.15
C THR A 51 31.83 -23.61 -3.27
N GLU A 52 31.54 -24.34 -4.35
CA GLU A 52 30.24 -24.98 -4.55
C GLU A 52 29.93 -25.96 -3.40
N PRO A 53 28.75 -25.85 -2.77
CA PRO A 53 28.33 -26.80 -1.75
C PRO A 53 27.96 -28.15 -2.40
N THR A 54 28.80 -29.17 -2.21
CA THR A 54 28.61 -30.52 -2.80
C THR A 54 28.12 -31.57 -1.80
N LYS A 55 27.93 -31.21 -0.53
CA LYS A 55 27.46 -32.11 0.52
C LYS A 55 25.98 -31.89 0.81
N PRO A 56 25.15 -32.95 0.90
CA PRO A 56 23.76 -32.83 1.31
C PRO A 56 23.65 -32.17 2.69
N ARG A 57 22.77 -31.17 2.79
CA ARG A 57 22.32 -30.57 4.05
C ARG A 57 20.84 -30.22 3.96
N GLY A 58 20.19 -29.99 5.09
CA GLY A 58 18.81 -29.49 5.10
C GLY A 58 18.69 -28.10 4.45
N PRO A 59 17.48 -27.67 4.08
CA PRO A 59 17.20 -26.30 3.66
C PRO A 59 17.61 -25.29 4.73
N LEU A 60 17.88 -24.06 4.30
CA LEU A 60 18.08 -22.96 5.23
C LEU A 60 16.75 -22.57 5.85
N GLU A 61 16.81 -22.16 7.11
CA GLU A 61 15.68 -21.51 7.77
C GLU A 61 15.35 -20.18 7.05
N PRO A 62 14.09 -19.71 7.09
CA PRO A 62 13.73 -18.38 6.65
C PRO A 62 14.55 -17.29 7.36
N LYS A 63 14.65 -16.10 6.75
CA LYS A 63 15.27 -14.96 7.42
C LYS A 63 14.46 -14.55 8.66
N PRO A 64 15.09 -13.95 9.70
CA PRO A 64 14.40 -13.53 10.91
C PRO A 64 13.24 -12.53 10.69
N ASP A 65 13.27 -11.78 9.59
CA ASP A 65 12.21 -10.85 9.19
C ASP A 65 11.06 -11.50 8.42
N GLN A 66 11.15 -12.78 8.07
CA GLN A 66 10.13 -13.50 7.32
C GLN A 66 9.23 -14.34 8.23
N ASP A 67 7.94 -14.40 7.87
CA ASP A 67 6.98 -15.32 8.46
C ASP A 67 6.07 -15.90 7.37
N GLY A 68 5.54 -17.10 7.62
CA GLY A 68 4.58 -17.76 6.74
C GLY A 68 3.15 -17.62 7.27
N PRO A 69 2.15 -18.11 6.53
CA PRO A 69 0.78 -18.15 7.02
C PRO A 69 0.68 -18.97 8.32
N GLU A 70 -0.24 -18.60 9.21
CA GLU A 70 -0.50 -19.40 10.40
C GLU A 70 -0.90 -20.83 9.98
N ARG A 71 -0.31 -21.84 10.63
CA ARG A 71 -0.48 -23.25 10.26
C ARG A 71 -1.83 -23.76 10.75
N ARG A 72 -2.87 -23.38 10.02
CA ARG A 72 -4.26 -23.77 10.24
C ARG A 72 -4.67 -24.87 9.26
N THR A 73 -5.54 -25.79 9.68
CA THR A 73 -6.22 -26.70 8.75
C THR A 73 -7.15 -25.92 7.83
N ALA A 74 -7.61 -26.55 6.75
CA ALA A 74 -8.64 -25.97 5.88
C ALA A 74 -9.97 -25.65 6.62
N THR A 75 -10.16 -26.22 7.82
CA THR A 75 -11.31 -25.96 8.71
C THR A 75 -10.99 -25.01 9.89
N GLY A 76 -9.85 -24.33 9.85
CA GLY A 76 -9.48 -23.28 10.82
C GLY A 76 -8.86 -23.77 12.15
N ALA A 77 -8.61 -25.07 12.30
CA ALA A 77 -7.98 -25.61 13.51
C ALA A 77 -6.47 -25.32 13.54
N ALA A 78 -5.94 -24.88 14.68
CA ALA A 78 -4.50 -24.78 14.89
C ALA A 78 -3.87 -26.18 14.83
N THR A 79 -2.82 -26.34 14.01
CA THR A 79 -2.15 -27.64 13.85
C THR A 79 -1.05 -27.88 14.89
N GLY A 80 -0.47 -26.81 15.44
CA GLY A 80 0.64 -26.89 16.41
C GLY A 80 1.95 -27.46 15.86
N VAL A 81 2.04 -27.73 14.55
CA VAL A 81 3.27 -28.22 13.91
C VAL A 81 4.25 -27.07 13.72
N GLU A 82 5.56 -27.33 13.73
CA GLU A 82 6.61 -26.32 13.50
C GLU A 82 6.59 -25.74 12.07
N PRO A 83 7.16 -24.54 11.79
CA PRO A 83 7.09 -23.92 10.47
C PRO A 83 7.70 -24.81 9.38
N THR A 84 8.76 -25.53 9.73
CA THR A 84 9.45 -26.49 8.87
C THR A 84 8.57 -27.70 8.47
N ALA A 85 7.47 -27.97 9.20
CA ALA A 85 6.57 -29.08 8.90
C ALA A 85 5.76 -28.88 7.62
N VAL A 86 5.57 -27.63 7.17
CA VAL A 86 4.87 -27.27 5.93
C VAL A 86 5.81 -26.78 4.83
N ALA A 87 7.12 -26.90 5.05
CA ALA A 87 8.17 -26.53 4.10
C ALA A 87 8.93 -27.77 3.58
N GLN A 88 9.97 -27.54 2.77
CA GLN A 88 10.89 -28.61 2.35
C GLN A 88 11.69 -29.14 3.55
N GLN A 89 11.81 -30.47 3.68
CA GLN A 89 12.43 -31.13 4.85
C GLN A 89 13.65 -32.00 4.51
N GLY A 90 13.88 -32.28 3.23
CA GLY A 90 14.89 -33.25 2.78
C GLY A 90 16.22 -32.61 2.39
N SER A 91 17.32 -33.35 2.56
CA SER A 91 18.66 -32.94 2.09
C SER A 91 18.96 -33.30 0.63
N PHE A 92 18.00 -33.92 -0.07
CA PHE A 92 18.16 -34.39 -1.44
C PHE A 92 17.03 -33.85 -2.31
N LEU A 93 17.35 -33.52 -3.56
CA LEU A 93 16.36 -33.21 -4.58
C LEU A 93 15.46 -34.43 -4.82
N THR A 94 14.15 -34.20 -4.88
CA THR A 94 13.15 -35.24 -5.18
C THR A 94 12.21 -34.81 -6.29
N THR A 95 11.51 -35.78 -6.88
CA THR A 95 10.26 -35.55 -7.61
C THR A 95 9.18 -35.01 -6.67
N SER A 96 8.08 -34.49 -7.20
CA SER A 96 6.90 -34.07 -6.40
C SER A 96 6.23 -35.23 -5.67
N GLN A 97 6.56 -36.47 -6.05
CA GLN A 97 6.12 -37.70 -5.38
C GLN A 97 7.15 -38.24 -4.35
N GLY A 98 8.22 -37.48 -4.06
CA GLY A 98 9.21 -37.82 -3.05
C GLY A 98 10.32 -38.79 -3.48
N ALA A 99 10.43 -39.13 -4.78
CA ALA A 99 11.50 -39.99 -5.27
C ALA A 99 12.81 -39.20 -5.44
N ARG A 100 13.91 -39.67 -4.82
CA ARG A 100 15.21 -39.00 -4.93
C ARG A 100 15.77 -39.04 -6.34
N LEU A 101 16.36 -37.93 -6.77
CA LEU A 101 16.92 -37.77 -8.10
C LEU A 101 18.45 -37.81 -8.06
N ARG A 102 19.04 -38.52 -9.01
CA ARG A 102 20.50 -38.58 -9.17
C ARG A 102 21.05 -37.43 -10.01
N ASP A 103 20.28 -36.97 -10.99
CA ASP A 103 20.68 -35.99 -11.99
C ASP A 103 19.44 -35.21 -12.45
N THR A 104 19.55 -33.89 -12.56
CA THR A 104 18.52 -33.02 -13.14
C THR A 104 19.08 -32.09 -14.22
N ASP A 105 20.36 -32.20 -14.55
CA ASP A 105 21.04 -31.39 -15.56
C ASP A 105 20.87 -32.01 -16.95
N HIS A 106 20.60 -33.32 -16.99
CA HIS A 106 20.45 -34.08 -18.23
C HIS A 106 19.12 -34.82 -18.29
N SER A 107 18.45 -34.73 -19.44
CA SER A 107 17.34 -35.63 -19.77
C SER A 107 17.84 -37.04 -20.05
N LEU A 108 16.97 -38.03 -19.81
CA LEU A 108 17.18 -39.41 -20.23
C LEU A 108 17.10 -39.53 -21.75
N LYS A 109 18.16 -40.06 -22.37
CA LYS A 109 18.33 -40.17 -23.83
C LYS A 109 18.70 -41.58 -24.27
N ALA A 110 18.39 -41.94 -25.53
CA ALA A 110 18.90 -43.15 -26.17
C ALA A 110 20.37 -43.00 -26.63
N GLY A 111 21.29 -42.99 -25.68
CA GLY A 111 22.72 -42.73 -25.90
C GLY A 111 23.09 -41.26 -25.68
N THR A 112 24.38 -40.96 -25.52
CA THR A 112 24.86 -39.62 -25.12
C THR A 112 24.44 -38.49 -26.09
N ARG A 113 24.28 -38.83 -27.37
CA ARG A 113 23.81 -37.95 -28.47
C ARG A 113 22.47 -38.35 -29.07
N GLY A 114 21.73 -39.26 -28.43
CA GLY A 114 20.44 -39.73 -28.92
C GLY A 114 19.28 -38.82 -28.54
N PRO A 115 18.06 -39.13 -29.03
CA PRO A 115 16.85 -38.39 -28.67
C PRO A 115 16.49 -38.58 -27.19
N THR A 116 15.84 -37.57 -26.61
CA THR A 116 15.19 -37.64 -25.30
C THR A 116 14.05 -38.65 -25.31
N LEU A 117 13.90 -39.41 -24.23
CA LEU A 117 12.90 -40.47 -24.12
C LEU A 117 11.67 -40.00 -23.35
N LEU A 118 10.47 -40.26 -23.86
CA LEU A 118 9.21 -39.91 -23.20
C LEU A 118 9.02 -40.61 -21.84
N GLN A 119 9.71 -41.74 -21.61
CA GLN A 119 9.69 -42.43 -20.32
C GLN A 119 10.39 -41.65 -19.19
N ASP A 120 11.12 -40.57 -19.51
CA ASP A 120 11.70 -39.66 -18.52
C ASP A 120 10.58 -38.97 -17.73
N HIS A 121 10.30 -39.48 -16.54
CA HIS A 121 9.25 -38.95 -15.68
C HIS A 121 9.64 -37.63 -15.02
N HIS A 122 10.92 -37.47 -14.67
CA HIS A 122 11.41 -36.24 -14.05
C HIS A 122 11.37 -35.06 -15.02
N LEU A 123 11.82 -35.26 -16.26
CA LEU A 123 11.69 -34.23 -17.31
C LEU A 123 10.23 -33.77 -17.46
N ARG A 124 9.31 -34.73 -17.62
CA ARG A 124 7.90 -34.41 -17.82
C ARG A 124 7.31 -33.69 -16.61
N GLU A 125 7.56 -34.18 -15.40
CA GLU A 125 7.04 -33.57 -14.16
C GLU A 125 7.56 -32.15 -13.97
N LYS A 126 8.89 -31.94 -14.07
CA LYS A 126 9.54 -30.62 -13.90
C LYS A 126 9.02 -29.60 -14.92
N ILE A 127 8.96 -29.97 -16.20
CA ILE A 127 8.48 -29.08 -17.27
C ILE A 127 6.98 -28.83 -17.13
N THR A 128 6.19 -29.87 -16.80
CA THR A 128 4.74 -29.70 -16.62
C THR A 128 4.44 -28.74 -15.47
N HIS A 129 5.14 -28.83 -14.33
CA HIS A 129 4.95 -27.85 -13.26
C HIS A 129 5.35 -26.44 -13.70
N PHE A 130 6.52 -26.28 -14.34
CA PHE A 130 6.99 -25.00 -14.85
C PHE A 130 5.99 -24.34 -15.81
N ASP A 131 5.45 -25.11 -16.77
CA ASP A 131 4.48 -24.64 -17.77
C ASP A 131 3.15 -24.17 -17.15
N HIS A 132 2.85 -24.57 -15.91
CA HIS A 132 1.62 -24.25 -15.18
C HIS A 132 1.86 -23.40 -13.92
N GLU A 133 3.02 -22.74 -13.80
CA GLU A 133 3.31 -21.87 -12.65
C GLU A 133 2.47 -20.58 -12.62
N ARG A 134 1.95 -20.11 -13.76
CA ARG A 134 1.22 -18.85 -13.85
C ARG A 134 -0.27 -19.07 -13.65
N ILE A 135 -0.86 -18.30 -12.74
CA ILE A 135 -2.30 -18.10 -12.62
C ILE A 135 -2.69 -16.75 -13.23
N PRO A 136 -3.97 -16.50 -13.54
CA PRO A 136 -4.42 -15.17 -13.92
C PRO A 136 -4.02 -14.14 -12.86
N GLU A 137 -3.55 -12.97 -13.27
CA GLU A 137 -3.38 -11.84 -12.35
C GLU A 137 -4.75 -11.31 -11.91
N ARG A 138 -4.77 -10.46 -10.88
CA ARG A 138 -6.00 -9.73 -10.51
C ARG A 138 -6.40 -8.80 -11.66
N VAL A 139 -7.70 -8.70 -11.97
CA VAL A 139 -8.22 -7.84 -13.05
C VAL A 139 -7.77 -6.38 -12.88
N VAL A 140 -7.81 -5.91 -11.64
CA VAL A 140 -7.28 -4.62 -11.17
C VAL A 140 -6.37 -4.86 -9.98
N HIS A 141 -5.51 -3.92 -9.66
CA HIS A 141 -4.56 -4.07 -8.54
C HIS A 141 -3.62 -5.28 -8.68
N ALA A 142 -3.27 -5.66 -9.92
CA ALA A 142 -2.39 -6.78 -10.21
C ALA A 142 -1.00 -6.57 -9.62
N ARG A 143 -0.45 -5.36 -9.79
CA ARG A 143 0.84 -4.96 -9.21
C ARG A 143 0.68 -4.59 -7.74
N GLY A 144 1.35 -5.32 -6.84
CA GLY A 144 1.32 -5.04 -5.41
C GLY A 144 2.42 -5.74 -4.63
N ALA A 145 2.37 -5.58 -3.30
CA ALA A 145 3.23 -6.25 -2.32
C ALA A 145 2.46 -6.40 -1.01
N GLY A 146 2.79 -7.42 -0.22
CA GLY A 146 2.10 -7.69 1.03
C GLY A 146 3.04 -8.14 2.14
N ALA A 147 2.58 -8.00 3.37
CA ALA A 147 3.31 -8.30 4.58
C ALA A 147 2.35 -8.74 5.70
N HIS A 148 2.89 -9.52 6.63
CA HIS A 148 2.21 -9.93 7.86
C HIS A 148 2.34 -8.86 8.93
N GLY A 149 1.40 -8.84 9.86
CA GLY A 149 1.43 -7.91 10.98
C GLY A 149 0.47 -8.29 12.09
N ILE A 150 0.38 -7.37 13.05
CA ILE A 150 -0.55 -7.47 14.19
C ILE A 150 -1.34 -6.17 14.27
N PHE A 151 -2.65 -6.31 14.44
CA PHE A 151 -3.54 -5.23 14.82
C PHE A 151 -3.85 -5.31 16.32
N VAL A 152 -3.84 -4.17 17.01
CA VAL A 152 -4.20 -4.07 18.43
C VAL A 152 -5.37 -3.10 18.61
N GLY A 153 -6.51 -3.61 19.09
CA GLY A 153 -7.70 -2.82 19.38
C GLY A 153 -7.55 -1.93 20.63
N TYR A 154 -7.98 -0.67 20.54
CA TYR A 154 -7.92 0.26 21.67
C TYR A 154 -9.09 0.07 22.66
N GLY A 155 -10.18 -0.58 22.23
CA GLY A 155 -11.36 -0.85 23.07
C GLY A 155 -12.34 0.32 23.24
N ASN A 156 -12.02 1.49 22.67
CA ASN A 156 -12.89 2.67 22.68
C ASN A 156 -13.98 2.65 21.59
N ALA A 157 -13.97 1.68 20.67
CA ALA A 157 -15.04 1.47 19.68
C ALA A 157 -16.28 0.74 20.25
N LYS A 158 -16.21 0.21 21.48
CA LYS A 158 -17.30 -0.53 22.13
C LYS A 158 -18.69 0.14 22.07
N PRO A 159 -18.83 1.49 22.19
CA PRO A 159 -20.13 2.14 22.10
C PRO A 159 -20.83 1.99 20.75
N ILE A 160 -20.08 1.78 19.67
CA ILE A 160 -20.61 1.76 18.29
C ILE A 160 -20.54 0.37 17.63
N THR A 161 -19.71 -0.54 18.14
CA THR A 161 -19.60 -1.91 17.58
C THR A 161 -19.38 -2.98 18.64
N ARG A 162 -19.86 -4.18 18.35
CA ARG A 162 -19.60 -5.41 19.11
C ARG A 162 -18.46 -6.27 18.57
N ALA A 163 -17.78 -5.85 17.50
CA ALA A 163 -16.73 -6.65 16.85
C ALA A 163 -15.57 -6.97 17.81
N GLY A 164 -15.28 -8.25 18.00
CA GLY A 164 -14.33 -8.72 19.02
C GLY A 164 -12.90 -8.18 18.85
N PHE A 165 -12.41 -8.06 17.61
CA PHE A 165 -11.04 -7.59 17.32
C PHE A 165 -10.78 -6.12 17.71
N LEU A 166 -11.84 -5.33 17.94
CA LEU A 166 -11.76 -3.95 18.40
C LEU A 166 -11.83 -3.81 19.92
N ALA A 167 -11.94 -4.93 20.66
CA ALA A 167 -11.89 -4.91 22.11
C ALA A 167 -10.51 -4.44 22.62
N LYS A 168 -10.49 -3.95 23.87
CA LYS A 168 -9.27 -3.40 24.46
C LYS A 168 -8.18 -4.46 24.51
N ASN A 169 -7.02 -4.16 23.92
CA ASN A 169 -5.84 -5.01 23.86
C ASN A 169 -6.07 -6.33 23.11
N ALA A 170 -7.16 -6.46 22.34
CA ALA A 170 -7.32 -7.59 21.44
C ALA A 170 -6.22 -7.52 20.40
N GLN A 171 -5.41 -8.58 20.31
CA GLN A 171 -4.39 -8.72 19.28
C GLN A 171 -4.96 -9.61 18.18
N THR A 172 -4.85 -9.15 16.94
CA THR A 172 -5.40 -9.86 15.79
C THR A 172 -4.32 -9.94 14.72
N PRO A 173 -3.89 -11.16 14.33
CA PRO A 173 -3.02 -11.32 13.19
C PRO A 173 -3.66 -10.69 11.95
N VAL A 174 -2.83 -10.07 11.11
CA VAL A 174 -3.28 -9.50 9.85
C VAL A 174 -2.35 -9.84 8.70
N PHE A 175 -2.89 -9.83 7.50
CA PHE A 175 -2.12 -9.73 6.27
C PHE A 175 -2.57 -8.50 5.50
N VAL A 176 -1.62 -7.65 5.12
CA VAL A 176 -1.89 -6.43 4.35
C VAL A 176 -1.30 -6.56 2.97
N ARG A 177 -2.03 -6.10 1.95
CA ARG A 177 -1.52 -5.95 0.59
C ARG A 177 -1.77 -4.53 0.09
N PHE A 178 -0.70 -3.92 -0.39
CA PHE A 178 -0.72 -2.65 -1.11
C PHE A 178 -0.58 -2.90 -2.61
N SER A 179 -1.08 -1.98 -3.43
CA SER A 179 -1.06 -2.14 -4.89
C SER A 179 -1.27 -0.84 -5.64
N THR A 180 -0.88 -0.76 -6.91
CA THR A 180 -1.44 0.21 -7.87
C THR A 180 -2.82 -0.29 -8.35
N VAL A 181 -3.42 0.24 -9.43
CA VAL A 181 -4.71 -0.23 -9.97
C VAL A 181 -4.61 -0.71 -11.42
N LEU A 182 -4.13 0.16 -12.31
CA LEU A 182 -4.28 -0.03 -13.77
C LEU A 182 -3.28 -1.05 -14.32
N GLY A 183 -2.05 -0.98 -13.82
CA GLY A 183 -0.91 -1.76 -14.31
C GLY A 183 -1.05 -3.27 -14.08
N SER A 184 -0.59 -4.05 -15.07
CA SER A 184 -0.40 -5.50 -14.91
C SER A 184 0.70 -5.82 -13.90
N ARG A 185 0.83 -7.07 -13.45
CA ARG A 185 1.70 -7.48 -12.33
C ARG A 185 3.18 -7.07 -12.44
N GLY A 186 3.66 -6.86 -13.66
CA GLY A 186 5.04 -6.46 -13.97
C GLY A 186 5.26 -4.95 -14.18
N SER A 187 4.24 -4.10 -14.00
CA SER A 187 4.40 -2.65 -14.09
C SER A 187 5.24 -2.08 -12.94
N ALA A 188 5.64 -0.82 -13.05
CA ALA A 188 6.37 -0.11 -11.99
C ALA A 188 5.46 0.29 -10.81
N ASP A 189 6.07 0.40 -9.61
CA ASP A 189 5.39 0.81 -8.37
C ASP A 189 5.05 2.32 -8.32
N THR A 190 5.91 3.17 -8.87
CA THR A 190 5.87 4.64 -8.72
C THR A 190 5.10 5.36 -9.84
N VAL A 191 4.21 4.66 -10.54
CA VAL A 191 3.32 5.28 -11.52
C VAL A 191 2.35 6.26 -10.86
N ARG A 192 1.80 7.22 -11.61
CA ARG A 192 0.66 8.02 -11.12
C ARG A 192 -0.59 7.17 -11.18
N ASP A 193 -1.13 6.81 -10.03
CA ASP A 193 -2.29 5.91 -9.93
C ASP A 193 -2.92 6.01 -8.52
N THR A 194 -4.12 5.48 -8.38
CA THR A 194 -4.64 5.14 -7.04
C THR A 194 -3.82 4.01 -6.44
N ARG A 195 -3.69 3.96 -5.12
CA ARG A 195 -3.14 2.81 -4.40
C ARG A 195 -4.23 2.06 -3.64
N GLY A 196 -4.24 0.74 -3.79
CA GLY A 196 -5.02 -0.16 -2.93
C GLY A 196 -4.34 -0.35 -1.57
N PHE A 197 -5.15 -0.44 -0.52
CA PHE A 197 -4.74 -0.76 0.85
C PHE A 197 -5.76 -1.76 1.42
N ALA A 198 -5.48 -3.05 1.24
CA ALA A 198 -6.34 -4.14 1.68
C ALA A 198 -5.77 -4.81 2.94
N THR A 199 -6.57 -4.90 3.99
CA THR A 199 -6.20 -5.52 5.27
C THR A 199 -7.14 -6.68 5.58
N LYS A 200 -6.57 -7.87 5.79
CA LYS A 200 -7.27 -9.08 6.23
C LYS A 200 -7.01 -9.26 7.72
N PHE A 201 -8.06 -9.26 8.52
CA PHE A 201 -8.03 -9.52 9.95
C PHE A 201 -8.48 -10.94 10.23
N TYR A 202 -7.61 -11.76 10.79
CA TYR A 202 -7.94 -13.13 11.16
C TYR A 202 -8.52 -13.16 12.58
N THR A 203 -9.80 -12.83 12.72
CA THR A 203 -10.46 -12.72 14.03
C THR A 203 -10.96 -14.09 14.53
N ASP A 204 -11.24 -14.18 15.83
CA ASP A 204 -11.85 -15.36 16.45
C ASP A 204 -13.33 -15.58 16.04
N GLU A 205 -13.96 -14.58 15.42
CA GLU A 205 -15.36 -14.58 15.00
C GLU A 205 -15.52 -14.62 13.47
N GLY A 206 -14.45 -14.99 12.75
CA GLY A 206 -14.39 -15.03 11.29
C GLY A 206 -13.37 -14.06 10.71
N THR A 207 -13.14 -14.15 9.41
CA THR A 207 -12.23 -13.23 8.71
C THR A 207 -12.96 -11.92 8.40
N PHE A 208 -12.37 -10.79 8.75
CA PHE A 208 -12.83 -9.47 8.31
C PHE A 208 -11.83 -8.89 7.30
N ASP A 209 -12.31 -8.39 6.15
CA ASP A 209 -11.46 -7.69 5.19
C ASP A 209 -11.88 -6.23 5.03
N LEU A 210 -10.98 -5.30 5.36
CA LEU A 210 -11.12 -3.89 5.03
C LEU A 210 -10.35 -3.61 3.73
N VAL A 211 -11.07 -3.54 2.61
CA VAL A 211 -10.49 -3.40 1.27
C VAL A 211 -10.63 -1.97 0.76
N GLY A 212 -9.66 -1.13 1.14
CA GLY A 212 -9.64 0.30 0.88
C GLY A 212 -8.66 0.76 -0.22
N ASN A 213 -8.58 2.08 -0.38
CA ASN A 213 -7.62 2.79 -1.23
C ASN A 213 -6.92 3.91 -0.46
N ASN A 214 -5.86 4.51 -1.00
CA ASN A 214 -5.21 5.70 -0.42
C ASN A 214 -5.89 7.03 -0.73
N ILE A 215 -7.03 6.99 -1.42
CA ILE A 215 -7.87 8.15 -1.78
C ILE A 215 -9.27 7.91 -1.16
N PRO A 216 -9.88 8.91 -0.49
CA PRO A 216 -11.09 8.72 0.32
C PRO A 216 -12.40 8.60 -0.48
N VAL A 217 -12.33 8.79 -1.79
CA VAL A 217 -13.47 8.76 -2.72
C VAL A 217 -13.18 7.83 -3.88
N PHE A 218 -14.19 7.49 -4.69
CA PHE A 218 -14.03 6.68 -5.91
C PHE A 218 -14.38 7.47 -7.18
N PHE A 219 -13.98 6.96 -8.35
CA PHE A 219 -14.24 7.60 -9.65
C PHE A 219 -15.70 7.53 -10.11
N ILE A 220 -16.49 6.62 -9.56
CA ILE A 220 -17.84 6.31 -10.02
C ILE A 220 -18.77 6.10 -8.84
N GLN A 221 -20.05 6.38 -9.03
CA GLN A 221 -21.11 6.26 -8.02
C GLN A 221 -21.67 4.84 -7.96
N ASP A 222 -21.91 4.20 -9.12
CA ASP A 222 -22.50 2.87 -9.21
C ASP A 222 -21.50 1.85 -9.75
N GLY A 223 -21.39 0.69 -9.09
CA GLY A 223 -20.44 -0.34 -9.47
C GLY A 223 -20.71 -1.03 -10.80
N ILE A 224 -21.89 -0.84 -11.42
CA ILE A 224 -22.12 -1.30 -12.80
C ILE A 224 -21.21 -0.58 -13.81
N LYS A 225 -20.74 0.64 -13.49
CA LYS A 225 -19.79 1.42 -14.30
C LYS A 225 -18.33 1.01 -14.10
N PHE A 226 -18.05 0.07 -13.18
CA PHE A 226 -16.68 -0.34 -12.87
C PHE A 226 -15.92 -0.88 -14.09
N PRO A 227 -16.49 -1.74 -14.96
CA PRO A 227 -15.81 -2.14 -16.18
C PRO A 227 -15.50 -0.96 -17.10
N ASP A 228 -16.37 0.05 -17.18
CA ASP A 228 -16.18 1.20 -18.08
C ASP A 228 -14.99 2.06 -17.66
N VAL A 229 -14.90 2.45 -16.38
CA VAL A 229 -13.77 3.26 -15.88
C VAL A 229 -12.45 2.48 -15.96
N ILE A 230 -12.48 1.17 -15.68
CA ILE A 230 -11.28 0.33 -15.77
C ILE A 230 -10.85 0.15 -17.23
N HIS A 231 -11.76 -0.08 -18.18
CA HIS A 231 -11.42 -0.13 -19.60
C HIS A 231 -10.92 1.21 -20.11
N ALA A 232 -11.48 2.32 -19.63
CA ALA A 232 -11.06 3.66 -20.03
C ALA A 232 -9.63 3.98 -19.58
N GLY A 233 -9.24 3.58 -18.36
CA GLY A 233 -7.90 3.80 -17.80
C GLY A 233 -6.86 2.73 -18.12
N LYS A 234 -7.26 1.50 -18.47
CA LYS A 234 -6.33 0.45 -18.91
C LYS A 234 -5.79 0.73 -20.33
N PRO A 235 -4.72 0.02 -20.74
CA PRO A 235 -4.14 0.20 -22.06
C PRO A 235 -5.19 0.02 -23.19
N HIS A 236 -5.04 0.77 -24.29
CA HIS A 236 -6.00 0.69 -25.40
C HIS A 236 -6.11 -0.74 -25.94
N PRO A 237 -7.31 -1.26 -26.22
CA PRO A 237 -7.50 -2.67 -26.55
C PRO A 237 -6.96 -3.09 -27.93
N ASP A 238 -6.66 -2.14 -28.82
CA ASP A 238 -6.11 -2.41 -30.15
C ASP A 238 -4.60 -2.72 -30.13
N ARG A 239 -3.88 -2.21 -29.12
CA ARG A 239 -2.40 -2.27 -29.08
C ARG A 239 -1.78 -2.42 -27.69
N GLU A 240 -2.58 -2.42 -26.63
CA GLU A 240 -2.15 -2.52 -25.24
C GLU A 240 -1.18 -1.41 -24.81
N ILE A 241 -1.46 -0.16 -25.20
CA ILE A 241 -0.65 1.02 -24.84
C ILE A 241 -1.58 2.15 -24.35
N PRO A 242 -1.19 2.92 -23.32
CA PRO A 242 0.02 2.81 -22.48
C PRO A 242 -0.15 1.90 -21.26
N GLN A 243 0.95 1.31 -20.77
CA GLN A 243 0.94 0.54 -19.52
C GLN A 243 0.95 1.45 -18.29
N ALA A 244 0.02 1.20 -17.37
CA ALA A 244 -0.06 1.79 -16.03
C ALA A 244 -0.03 3.34 -16.01
N GLN A 245 -0.70 3.99 -16.96
CA GLN A 245 -0.76 5.45 -17.09
C GLN A 245 -2.15 5.86 -17.54
N SER A 246 -2.75 6.87 -16.91
CA SER A 246 -4.01 7.49 -17.36
C SER A 246 -3.83 8.55 -18.45
N ALA A 247 -2.58 8.85 -18.82
CA ALA A 247 -2.21 9.89 -19.79
C ALA A 247 -2.48 9.49 -21.26
N HIS A 248 -3.74 9.21 -21.59
CA HIS A 248 -4.22 8.88 -22.92
C HIS A 248 -5.69 9.21 -23.13
N ASP A 249 -6.11 9.27 -24.39
CA ASP A 249 -7.42 9.76 -24.81
C ASP A 249 -8.60 9.02 -24.16
N THR A 250 -8.58 7.69 -24.07
CA THR A 250 -9.75 6.94 -23.55
C THR A 250 -10.06 7.24 -22.09
N PHE A 251 -9.05 7.48 -21.24
CA PHE A 251 -9.28 7.83 -19.85
C PHE A 251 -9.87 9.23 -19.73
N TRP A 252 -9.26 10.21 -20.41
CA TRP A 252 -9.70 11.60 -20.34
C TRP A 252 -11.01 11.85 -21.10
N ASP A 253 -11.33 11.05 -22.12
CA ASP A 253 -12.65 11.03 -22.76
C ASP A 253 -13.72 10.54 -21.77
N PHE A 254 -13.46 9.43 -21.06
CA PHE A 254 -14.35 8.94 -20.01
C PHE A 254 -14.55 10.00 -18.91
N ALA A 255 -13.45 10.51 -18.34
CA ALA A 255 -13.50 11.44 -17.21
C ALA A 255 -14.22 12.75 -17.56
N SER A 256 -14.00 13.27 -18.78
CA SER A 256 -14.66 14.51 -19.24
C SER A 256 -16.14 14.35 -19.57
N LEU A 257 -16.61 13.13 -19.87
CA LEU A 257 -18.03 12.82 -20.11
C LEU A 257 -18.78 12.31 -18.87
N HIS A 258 -18.08 11.68 -17.93
CA HIS A 258 -18.62 11.16 -16.67
C HIS A 258 -18.15 12.04 -15.53
N THR A 259 -18.85 13.15 -15.33
CA THR A 259 -18.39 14.23 -14.44
C THR A 259 -18.29 13.83 -12.97
N GLU A 260 -18.98 12.76 -12.51
CA GLU A 260 -18.81 12.19 -11.16
C GLU A 260 -17.36 11.77 -10.85
N SER A 261 -16.55 11.51 -11.88
CA SER A 261 -15.14 11.12 -11.76
C SER A 261 -14.21 12.24 -11.33
N GLN A 262 -14.63 13.50 -11.41
CA GLN A 262 -13.75 14.66 -11.30
C GLN A 262 -13.12 14.79 -9.90
N HIS A 263 -13.85 14.43 -8.84
CA HIS A 263 -13.30 14.47 -7.49
C HIS A 263 -12.16 13.48 -7.31
N HIS A 264 -12.33 12.22 -7.71
CA HIS A 264 -11.22 11.27 -7.65
C HIS A 264 -10.08 11.64 -8.61
N ALA A 265 -10.40 12.14 -9.80
CA ALA A 265 -9.40 12.56 -10.79
C ALA A 265 -8.45 13.64 -10.24
N ILE A 266 -8.96 14.64 -9.51
CA ILE A 266 -8.10 15.68 -8.93
C ILE A 266 -7.20 15.14 -7.81
N TRP A 267 -7.66 14.16 -7.02
CA TRP A 267 -6.79 13.44 -6.07
C TRP A 267 -5.68 12.67 -6.80
N ASN A 268 -6.00 11.97 -7.89
CA ASN A 268 -5.01 11.24 -8.68
C ASN A 268 -3.99 12.17 -9.38
N MET A 269 -4.42 13.37 -9.78
CA MET A 269 -3.55 14.40 -10.35
C MET A 269 -2.72 15.15 -9.29
N SER A 270 -3.14 15.12 -8.03
CA SER A 270 -2.30 15.56 -6.93
C SER A 270 -1.15 14.58 -6.68
N ASP A 271 -0.21 14.98 -5.83
CA ASP A 271 0.90 14.11 -5.44
C ASP A 271 0.45 12.84 -4.69
N ARG A 272 -0.80 12.80 -4.19
CA ARG A 272 -1.40 11.57 -3.62
C ARG A 272 -1.42 10.39 -4.60
N GLY A 273 -1.35 10.66 -5.90
CA GLY A 273 -1.20 9.64 -6.95
C GLY A 273 0.22 9.07 -7.10
N ILE A 274 1.22 9.65 -6.45
CA ILE A 274 2.64 9.25 -6.51
C ILE A 274 3.27 9.20 -5.10
N PRO A 275 2.73 8.39 -4.17
CA PRO A 275 3.24 8.33 -2.81
C PRO A 275 4.72 7.92 -2.77
N ARG A 276 5.46 8.41 -1.77
CA ARG A 276 6.88 8.08 -1.55
C ARG A 276 7.07 6.62 -1.18
N SER A 277 6.15 6.07 -0.40
CA SER A 277 6.11 4.67 0.01
C SER A 277 4.68 4.28 0.36
N TYR A 278 4.38 2.98 0.37
CA TYR A 278 3.17 2.49 1.03
C TYR A 278 3.10 2.94 2.50
N ARG A 279 4.23 3.04 3.20
CA ARG A 279 4.34 3.42 4.63
C ARG A 279 3.91 4.86 4.92
N THR A 280 3.87 5.71 3.90
CA THR A 280 3.64 7.15 4.01
C THR A 280 2.41 7.59 3.22
N MET A 281 1.40 6.71 3.12
CA MET A 281 0.10 7.03 2.54
C MET A 281 -1.01 6.68 3.53
N GLU A 282 -2.11 7.43 3.45
CA GLU A 282 -3.35 7.09 4.14
C GLU A 282 -4.03 5.87 3.49
N GLY A 283 -5.01 5.33 4.18
CA GLY A 283 -5.93 4.34 3.64
C GLY A 283 -7.36 4.69 4.03
N PHE A 284 -8.32 4.35 3.18
CA PHE A 284 -9.72 4.69 3.36
C PHE A 284 -10.60 3.54 2.92
N GLY A 285 -11.61 3.22 3.71
CA GLY A 285 -12.66 2.28 3.29
C GLY A 285 -13.49 2.80 2.12
N VAL A 286 -13.43 4.12 1.85
CA VAL A 286 -14.22 4.90 0.87
C VAL A 286 -15.71 4.95 1.24
N HIS A 287 -16.32 3.77 1.29
CA HIS A 287 -17.74 3.59 1.57
C HIS A 287 -18.08 3.94 3.02
N THR A 288 -19.33 4.30 3.21
CA THR A 288 -19.95 4.29 4.54
C THR A 288 -20.34 2.85 4.87
N PHE A 289 -19.92 2.38 6.05
CA PHE A 289 -20.31 1.10 6.63
C PHE A 289 -21.25 1.35 7.80
N ARG A 290 -21.94 0.29 8.25
CA ARG A 290 -22.76 0.34 9.45
C ARG A 290 -22.10 -0.47 10.56
N LEU A 291 -21.95 0.12 11.73
CA LEU A 291 -21.51 -0.58 12.93
C LEU A 291 -22.70 -0.85 13.85
N VAL A 292 -22.67 -1.99 14.54
CA VAL A 292 -23.73 -2.44 15.44
C VAL A 292 -23.14 -2.75 16.80
N ASN A 293 -23.60 -2.04 17.83
CA ASN A 293 -23.11 -2.24 19.19
C ASN A 293 -23.80 -3.45 19.88
N ALA A 294 -23.41 -3.72 21.13
CA ALA A 294 -23.96 -4.85 21.89
C ALA A 294 -25.46 -4.72 22.24
N ALA A 295 -26.01 -3.50 22.23
CA ALA A 295 -27.43 -3.24 22.43
C ALA A 295 -28.25 -3.37 21.13
N GLY A 296 -27.59 -3.55 19.98
CA GLY A 296 -28.23 -3.57 18.67
C GLY A 296 -28.47 -2.18 18.07
N GLU A 297 -27.93 -1.13 18.70
CA GLU A 297 -27.95 0.23 18.15
C GLU A 297 -26.91 0.35 17.04
N THR A 298 -27.20 1.20 16.06
CA THR A 298 -26.41 1.32 14.85
C THR A 298 -25.77 2.71 14.72
N SER A 299 -24.64 2.76 14.02
CA SER A 299 -23.98 4.01 13.64
C SER A 299 -23.37 3.86 12.26
N LEU A 300 -23.40 4.91 11.46
CA LEU A 300 -22.74 4.95 10.16
C LEU A 300 -21.28 5.38 10.36
N VAL A 301 -20.34 4.75 9.64
CA VAL A 301 -18.92 5.05 9.77
C VAL A 301 -18.19 5.07 8.44
N LYS A 302 -17.15 5.92 8.36
CA LYS A 302 -16.09 5.79 7.34
C LYS A 302 -14.80 5.39 8.03
N PHE A 303 -14.11 4.38 7.50
CA PHE A 303 -12.82 3.89 8.01
C PHE A 303 -11.63 4.64 7.41
N HIS A 304 -10.64 4.93 8.25
CA HIS A 304 -9.41 5.64 7.91
C HIS A 304 -8.19 4.91 8.48
N TRP A 305 -7.11 4.83 7.72
CA TRP A 305 -5.77 4.45 8.17
C TRP A 305 -4.90 5.69 8.13
N LYS A 306 -4.42 6.13 9.29
CA LYS A 306 -3.53 7.29 9.43
C LYS A 306 -2.08 6.80 9.62
N PRO A 307 -1.16 7.06 8.67
CA PRO A 307 0.22 6.60 8.79
C PRO A 307 0.94 7.34 9.91
N VAL A 308 1.64 6.61 10.77
CA VAL A 308 2.44 7.22 11.86
C VAL A 308 3.59 8.08 11.29
N LEU A 309 4.12 7.69 10.13
CA LEU A 309 5.19 8.40 9.42
C LEU A 309 4.70 9.60 8.61
N GLY A 310 3.42 9.96 8.67
CA GLY A 310 2.84 11.03 7.88
C GLY A 310 2.60 10.69 6.42
N VAL A 311 2.08 11.67 5.68
CA VAL A 311 1.76 11.53 4.26
C VAL A 311 2.85 12.19 3.43
N HIS A 312 3.49 11.41 2.57
CA HIS A 312 4.60 11.88 1.74
C HIS A 312 4.53 11.31 0.33
N SER A 313 4.94 12.13 -0.62
CA SER A 313 4.84 11.82 -2.05
C SER A 313 6.11 12.22 -2.79
N LEU A 314 6.33 11.57 -3.92
CA LEU A 314 7.40 11.91 -4.86
C LEU A 314 7.05 13.19 -5.64
N THR A 315 8.02 13.78 -6.32
CA THR A 315 7.72 14.69 -7.43
C THR A 315 7.51 13.88 -8.72
N TRP A 316 6.85 14.46 -9.74
CA TRP A 316 6.52 13.68 -10.94
C TRP A 316 7.75 13.21 -11.73
N GLU A 317 8.76 14.08 -11.94
CA GLU A 317 10.02 13.69 -12.61
C GLU A 317 10.70 12.54 -11.84
N GLU A 318 10.77 12.63 -10.51
CA GLU A 318 11.34 11.60 -9.65
C GLU A 318 10.59 10.27 -9.80
N ALA A 319 9.26 10.29 -9.77
CA ALA A 319 8.43 9.11 -9.93
C ALA A 319 8.65 8.41 -11.29
N GLN A 320 8.80 9.19 -12.37
CA GLN A 320 9.09 8.66 -13.72
C GLN A 320 10.50 8.07 -13.84
N LEU A 321 11.52 8.74 -13.28
CA LEU A 321 12.89 8.21 -13.25
C LEU A 321 12.94 6.88 -12.49
N LEU A 322 12.28 6.85 -11.34
CA LEU A 322 12.24 5.71 -10.46
C LEU A 322 11.53 4.51 -11.10
N ALA A 323 10.47 4.75 -11.88
CA ALA A 323 9.77 3.69 -12.63
C ALA A 323 10.68 2.94 -13.63
N GLY A 324 11.77 3.57 -14.11
CA GLY A 324 12.78 2.93 -14.94
C GLY A 324 13.97 2.36 -14.16
N MET A 325 14.43 3.08 -13.13
CA MET A 325 15.63 2.69 -12.35
C MET A 325 15.37 1.55 -11.37
N ASP A 326 14.24 1.56 -10.68
CA ASP A 326 13.80 0.50 -9.77
C ASP A 326 12.28 0.37 -9.81
N PRO A 327 11.71 -0.38 -10.78
CA PRO A 327 10.26 -0.57 -10.87
C PRO A 327 9.68 -1.29 -9.63
N ASP A 328 10.53 -1.83 -8.74
CA ASP A 328 10.20 -2.53 -7.50
C ASP A 328 10.39 -1.67 -6.23
N PHE A 329 10.48 -0.35 -6.35
CA PHE A 329 10.82 0.51 -5.23
C PHE A 329 9.86 0.47 -4.03
N HIS A 330 8.53 0.51 -4.23
CA HIS A 330 7.61 0.50 -3.08
C HIS A 330 7.61 -0.86 -2.38
N ARG A 331 7.73 -1.96 -3.14
CA ARG A 331 7.83 -3.29 -2.54
C ARG A 331 9.17 -3.51 -1.84
N ARG A 332 10.26 -2.96 -2.38
CA ARG A 332 11.58 -2.98 -1.76
C ARG A 332 11.57 -2.14 -0.48
N ASP A 333 11.06 -0.91 -0.53
CA ASP A 333 10.92 -0.04 0.64
C ASP A 333 10.15 -0.72 1.78
N LEU A 334 9.03 -1.40 1.47
CA LEU A 334 8.27 -2.17 2.47
C LEU A 334 9.10 -3.31 3.05
N ALA A 335 9.73 -4.12 2.20
CA ALA A 335 10.49 -5.29 2.64
C ALA A 335 11.71 -4.91 3.47
N ASP A 336 12.46 -3.92 3.00
CA ASP A 336 13.68 -3.42 3.62
C ASP A 336 13.38 -2.71 4.95
N ALA A 337 12.25 -1.99 5.06
CA ALA A 337 11.81 -1.39 6.31
C ALA A 337 11.50 -2.45 7.37
N ILE A 338 10.84 -3.55 7.00
CA ILE A 338 10.57 -4.66 7.92
C ILE A 338 11.85 -5.40 8.31
N GLU A 339 12.74 -5.66 7.34
CA GLU A 339 14.03 -6.33 7.56
C GLU A 339 14.94 -5.52 8.49
N SER A 340 14.94 -4.19 8.35
CA SER A 340 15.73 -3.29 9.20
C SER A 340 15.09 -2.96 10.54
N GLY A 341 13.87 -3.43 10.81
CA GLY A 341 13.13 -3.13 12.04
C GLY A 341 12.46 -1.76 12.09
N ALA A 342 12.49 -0.98 10.99
CA ALA A 342 11.71 0.24 10.81
C ALA A 342 10.24 -0.09 10.48
N LEU A 343 9.56 -0.76 11.43
CA LEU A 343 8.26 -1.39 11.23
C LEU A 343 7.19 -0.37 10.81
N PRO A 344 6.50 -0.57 9.67
CA PRO A 344 5.41 0.30 9.24
C PRO A 344 4.21 0.28 10.19
N GLN A 345 3.63 1.45 10.48
CA GLN A 345 2.50 1.59 11.40
C GLN A 345 1.42 2.56 10.92
N TRP A 346 0.16 2.18 11.17
CA TRP A 346 -1.02 3.02 10.92
C TRP A 346 -2.01 2.92 12.07
N GLU A 347 -2.59 4.05 12.49
CA GLU A 347 -3.75 4.05 13.36
C GLU A 347 -5.03 3.83 12.54
N LEU A 348 -5.82 2.83 12.92
CA LEU A 348 -7.19 2.69 12.42
C LEU A 348 -8.03 3.74 13.11
N GLY A 349 -8.76 4.53 12.34
CA GLY A 349 -9.71 5.51 12.81
C GLY A 349 -11.06 5.40 12.12
N VAL A 350 -12.08 5.96 12.76
CA VAL A 350 -13.43 6.07 12.20
C VAL A 350 -13.97 7.49 12.35
N GLN A 351 -14.62 7.97 11.30
CA GLN A 351 -15.65 9.01 11.46
C GLN A 351 -16.95 8.31 11.81
N VAL A 352 -17.76 8.91 12.68
CA VAL A 352 -19.00 8.31 13.19
C VAL A 352 -20.14 9.28 12.96
N PHE A 353 -21.23 8.78 12.38
CA PHE A 353 -22.44 9.52 12.07
C PHE A 353 -23.65 8.80 12.66
N GLU A 354 -24.71 9.57 12.89
CA GLU A 354 -26.01 9.01 13.25
C GLU A 354 -26.56 8.17 12.09
N ASP A 355 -27.15 7.02 12.41
CA ASP A 355 -27.79 6.14 11.42
C ASP A 355 -29.24 6.57 11.20
N THR A 356 -29.42 7.61 10.36
CA THR A 356 -30.74 8.15 10.00
C THR A 356 -31.30 7.43 8.76
N PRO A 357 -32.63 7.40 8.56
CA PRO A 357 -33.24 6.79 7.38
C PRO A 357 -32.77 7.38 6.05
N GLU A 358 -32.39 8.66 6.05
CA GLU A 358 -31.89 9.36 4.86
C GLU A 358 -30.40 9.12 4.62
N GLU A 359 -29.66 8.58 5.60
CA GLU A 359 -28.21 8.33 5.53
C GLU A 359 -27.41 9.59 5.09
N LEU A 360 -27.88 10.77 5.52
CA LEU A 360 -27.26 12.07 5.24
C LEU A 360 -26.49 12.61 6.45
N PHE A 361 -25.38 13.30 6.20
CA PHE A 361 -24.66 14.07 7.21
C PHE A 361 -24.33 15.47 6.67
N ASN A 362 -24.86 16.52 7.31
CA ASN A 362 -24.67 17.91 6.88
C ASN A 362 -24.94 18.17 5.38
N GLY A 363 -25.91 17.47 4.81
CA GLY A 363 -26.27 17.56 3.38
C GLY A 363 -25.38 16.73 2.45
N ILE A 364 -24.39 16.03 2.97
CA ILE A 364 -23.60 15.03 2.24
C ILE A 364 -24.35 13.70 2.30
N ASP A 365 -24.57 13.11 1.13
CA ASP A 365 -25.09 11.76 1.02
C ASP A 365 -23.99 10.75 1.32
N LEU A 366 -24.15 10.01 2.43
CA LEU A 366 -23.13 9.06 2.88
C LEU A 366 -23.07 7.81 1.99
N LEU A 367 -24.05 7.59 1.12
CA LEU A 367 -24.08 6.50 0.15
C LEU A 367 -23.35 6.84 -1.15
N ASP A 368 -22.98 8.11 -1.36
CA ASP A 368 -22.20 8.53 -2.53
C ASP A 368 -20.71 8.29 -2.30
N PRO A 369 -20.08 7.30 -2.97
CA PRO A 369 -18.66 7.01 -2.80
C PRO A 369 -17.76 8.08 -3.43
N THR A 370 -18.31 9.04 -4.18
CA THR A 370 -17.58 10.20 -4.73
C THR A 370 -17.47 11.36 -3.73
N LYS A 371 -18.09 11.23 -2.55
CA LYS A 371 -18.07 12.25 -1.48
C LYS A 371 -17.27 11.80 -0.26
N LEU A 372 -16.47 12.72 0.26
CA LEU A 372 -15.85 12.61 1.58
C LEU A 372 -16.63 13.44 2.60
N VAL A 373 -16.39 13.17 3.89
CA VAL A 373 -16.82 14.06 4.97
C VAL A 373 -15.58 14.76 5.52
N PRO A 374 -15.52 16.11 5.48
CA PRO A 374 -14.38 16.85 6.02
C PRO A 374 -14.11 16.51 7.49
N GLU A 375 -12.83 16.42 7.88
CA GLU A 375 -12.46 16.07 9.27
C GLU A 375 -12.82 17.19 10.26
N GLU A 376 -12.97 18.41 9.77
CA GLU A 376 -13.44 19.56 10.53
C GLU A 376 -14.91 19.41 10.97
N ASP A 377 -15.72 18.70 10.17
CA ASP A 377 -17.12 18.43 10.47
C ASP A 377 -17.30 17.16 11.31
N ALA A 378 -16.50 16.12 11.02
CA ALA A 378 -16.48 14.87 11.76
C ALA A 378 -15.04 14.39 11.95
N PRO A 379 -14.44 14.54 13.16
CA PRO A 379 -13.06 14.16 13.37
C PRO A 379 -12.88 12.65 13.34
N VAL A 380 -11.74 12.20 12.82
CA VAL A 380 -11.34 10.78 12.83
C VAL A 380 -10.98 10.36 14.26
N GLN A 381 -11.69 9.37 14.79
CA GLN A 381 -11.45 8.81 16.12
C GLN A 381 -10.61 7.54 16.02
N ALA A 382 -9.40 7.55 16.58
CA ALA A 382 -8.52 6.38 16.58
C ALA A 382 -9.08 5.22 17.43
N ILE A 383 -9.10 4.01 16.89
CA ILE A 383 -9.69 2.81 17.49
C ILE A 383 -8.75 1.59 17.53
N GLY A 384 -7.57 1.67 16.92
CA GLY A 384 -6.54 0.63 17.03
C GLY A 384 -5.26 0.97 16.28
N LEU A 385 -4.23 0.13 16.43
CA LEU A 385 -2.93 0.29 15.78
C LEU A 385 -2.59 -0.96 14.97
N LEU A 386 -2.26 -0.78 13.70
CA LEU A 386 -1.66 -1.78 12.83
C LEU A 386 -0.13 -1.62 12.87
N THR A 387 0.60 -2.72 13.08
CA THR A 387 2.05 -2.79 12.86
C THR A 387 2.37 -3.96 11.93
N LEU A 388 3.06 -3.70 10.82
CA LEU A 388 3.56 -4.75 9.93
C LEU A 388 4.91 -5.24 10.44
N THR A 389 4.99 -6.53 10.71
CA THR A 389 6.10 -7.11 11.45
C THR A 389 6.93 -8.06 10.60
N ALA A 390 6.39 -8.71 9.56
CA ALA A 390 7.15 -9.71 8.81
C ALA A 390 6.87 -9.71 7.31
N ASN A 391 7.93 -9.97 6.54
CA ASN A 391 7.88 -10.25 5.11
C ASN A 391 7.33 -11.66 4.86
N PRO A 392 6.72 -11.94 3.69
CA PRO A 392 6.33 -13.29 3.34
C PRO A 392 7.55 -14.18 3.11
N THR A 393 7.44 -15.45 3.47
CA THR A 393 8.41 -16.50 3.11
C THR A 393 8.36 -16.83 1.61
N ASN A 394 7.18 -16.74 0.99
CA ASN A 394 6.97 -16.95 -0.43
C ASN A 394 5.94 -15.98 -1.00
N TYR A 395 6.40 -15.06 -1.87
CA TYR A 395 5.53 -14.04 -2.48
C TYR A 395 4.32 -14.65 -3.21
N PHE A 396 4.51 -15.73 -3.98
CA PHE A 396 3.40 -16.30 -4.77
C PHE A 396 2.36 -16.95 -3.86
N ALA A 397 2.80 -17.82 -2.95
CA ALA A 397 1.93 -18.59 -2.08
C ALA A 397 1.07 -17.70 -1.16
N GLU A 398 1.60 -16.53 -0.80
CA GLU A 398 1.02 -15.63 0.19
C GLU A 398 0.45 -14.36 -0.49
N THR A 399 1.30 -13.50 -1.04
CA THR A 399 0.89 -12.22 -1.63
C THR A 399 0.11 -12.36 -2.94
N GLU A 400 0.50 -13.28 -3.83
CA GLU A 400 -0.23 -13.47 -5.09
C GLU A 400 -1.57 -14.19 -4.85
N GLN A 401 -1.59 -15.22 -4.00
CA GLN A 401 -2.80 -16.02 -3.77
C GLN A 401 -3.77 -15.50 -2.70
N VAL A 402 -3.41 -14.51 -1.88
CA VAL A 402 -4.36 -13.91 -0.93
C VAL A 402 -5.61 -13.38 -1.64
N ALA A 403 -6.79 -13.70 -1.11
CA ALA A 403 -8.08 -13.24 -1.61
C ALA A 403 -8.72 -12.34 -0.55
N PHE A 404 -8.79 -11.04 -0.85
CA PHE A 404 -9.54 -10.08 -0.05
C PHE A 404 -10.96 -9.98 -0.62
N HIS A 405 -11.94 -9.69 0.23
CA HIS A 405 -13.33 -9.48 -0.19
C HIS A 405 -14.08 -8.58 0.81
N VAL A 406 -14.65 -7.46 0.36
CA VAL A 406 -15.43 -6.54 1.21
C VAL A 406 -16.66 -7.16 1.91
N GLY A 407 -17.13 -8.33 1.46
CA GLY A 407 -18.20 -9.08 2.11
C GLY A 407 -17.73 -10.09 3.16
N ASN A 408 -16.41 -10.22 3.38
CA ASN A 408 -15.88 -10.89 4.57
C ASN A 408 -16.08 -9.97 5.77
N LEU A 409 -17.21 -10.13 6.45
CA LEU A 409 -17.65 -9.35 7.60
C LEU A 409 -17.61 -10.19 8.88
N VAL A 410 -17.70 -9.51 10.02
CA VAL A 410 -17.76 -10.11 11.36
C VAL A 410 -18.90 -9.47 12.16
N PRO A 411 -19.42 -10.13 13.21
CA PRO A 411 -20.50 -9.57 14.03
C PRO A 411 -20.20 -8.14 14.51
N GLY A 412 -21.11 -7.22 14.23
CA GLY A 412 -20.95 -5.81 14.61
C GLY A 412 -20.47 -4.88 13.49
N ILE A 413 -20.24 -5.39 12.29
CA ILE A 413 -19.98 -4.63 11.06
C ILE A 413 -20.95 -5.11 9.99
N ASP A 414 -21.62 -4.18 9.32
CA ASP A 414 -22.55 -4.42 8.22
C ASP A 414 -22.33 -3.39 7.10
N VAL A 415 -22.96 -3.60 5.96
CA VAL A 415 -22.87 -2.73 4.78
C VAL A 415 -24.01 -1.70 4.75
N THR A 416 -23.90 -0.73 3.84
CA THR A 416 -24.95 0.26 3.52
C THR A 416 -25.45 0.05 2.10
N ASN A 417 -26.39 0.89 1.66
CA ASN A 417 -26.96 0.84 0.32
C ASN A 417 -26.11 1.55 -0.75
N ASP A 418 -24.84 1.89 -0.45
CA ASP A 418 -23.89 2.43 -1.42
C ASP A 418 -23.83 1.52 -2.66
N PRO A 419 -24.24 1.99 -3.86
CA PRO A 419 -24.43 1.13 -5.02
C PRO A 419 -23.10 0.58 -5.56
N LEU A 420 -21.98 1.27 -5.33
CA LEU A 420 -20.65 0.76 -5.65
C LEU A 420 -20.26 -0.36 -4.68
N LEU A 421 -20.48 -0.18 -3.37
CA LEU A 421 -20.21 -1.23 -2.37
C LEU A 421 -21.03 -2.50 -2.68
N GLN A 422 -22.32 -2.35 -3.00
CA GLN A 422 -23.21 -3.47 -3.30
C GLN A 422 -22.73 -4.32 -4.48
N ALA A 423 -22.26 -3.71 -5.57
CA ALA A 423 -21.68 -4.44 -6.70
C ALA A 423 -20.37 -5.17 -6.34
N ARG A 424 -19.56 -4.57 -5.45
CA ARG A 424 -18.31 -5.19 -4.97
C ARG A 424 -18.56 -6.44 -4.13
N LEU A 425 -19.70 -6.54 -3.45
CA LEU A 425 -20.08 -7.75 -2.72
C LEU A 425 -20.21 -8.98 -3.64
N PHE A 426 -20.64 -8.78 -4.88
CA PHE A 426 -20.69 -9.85 -5.88
C PHE A 426 -19.31 -10.16 -6.47
N SER A 427 -18.64 -9.12 -7.01
CA SER A 427 -17.46 -9.27 -7.88
C SER A 427 -16.29 -10.02 -7.23
N TYR A 428 -16.06 -9.78 -5.95
CA TYR A 428 -14.89 -10.28 -5.24
C TYR A 428 -14.97 -11.78 -4.90
N VAL A 429 -16.15 -12.39 -4.94
CA VAL A 429 -16.31 -13.85 -4.86
C VAL A 429 -16.12 -14.47 -6.24
N ASP A 430 -16.80 -13.92 -7.24
CA ASP A 430 -16.80 -14.42 -8.62
C ASP A 430 -15.40 -14.46 -9.23
N THR A 431 -14.62 -13.37 -9.10
CA THR A 431 -13.31 -13.26 -9.73
C THR A 431 -12.29 -14.30 -9.23
N GLN A 432 -12.50 -14.89 -8.04
CA GLN A 432 -11.58 -15.90 -7.50
C GLN A 432 -11.70 -17.25 -8.22
N LEU A 433 -12.86 -17.52 -8.85
CA LEU A 433 -13.11 -18.81 -9.50
C LEU A 433 -12.12 -19.09 -10.63
N THR A 434 -11.77 -18.07 -11.40
CA THR A 434 -10.76 -18.18 -12.47
C THR A 434 -9.35 -17.92 -11.95
N ARG A 435 -9.19 -16.90 -11.10
CA ARG A 435 -7.87 -16.51 -10.57
C ARG A 435 -7.21 -17.61 -9.73
N LEU A 436 -7.99 -18.27 -8.89
CA LEU A 436 -7.52 -19.28 -7.93
C LEU A 436 -8.06 -20.69 -8.24
N GLY A 437 -8.60 -20.88 -9.45
CA GLY A 437 -8.89 -22.21 -10.00
C GLY A 437 -10.11 -22.94 -9.44
N GLY A 438 -10.93 -22.31 -8.59
CA GLY A 438 -12.18 -22.92 -8.12
C GLY A 438 -12.75 -22.31 -6.83
N PRO A 439 -13.79 -22.94 -6.25
CA PRO A 439 -14.52 -22.42 -5.09
C PRO A 439 -13.80 -22.62 -3.75
N ASN A 440 -12.75 -23.44 -3.69
CA ASN A 440 -12.01 -23.75 -2.46
C ASN A 440 -10.84 -22.79 -2.16
N PHE A 441 -10.84 -21.58 -2.74
CA PHE A 441 -9.77 -20.60 -2.55
C PHE A 441 -9.54 -20.19 -1.08
N HIS A 442 -10.57 -20.33 -0.22
CA HIS A 442 -10.50 -20.10 1.23
C HIS A 442 -9.64 -21.15 1.96
N GLN A 443 -9.33 -22.28 1.31
CA GLN A 443 -8.49 -23.34 1.87
C GLN A 443 -7.01 -23.18 1.51
N ILE A 444 -6.65 -22.24 0.63
CA ILE A 444 -5.26 -21.85 0.42
C ILE A 444 -4.71 -21.27 1.74
N PRO A 445 -3.51 -21.63 2.21
CA PRO A 445 -3.04 -21.32 3.57
C PRO A 445 -3.22 -19.86 4.02
N ILE A 446 -2.88 -18.88 3.18
CA ILE A 446 -3.02 -17.45 3.50
C ILE A 446 -4.48 -16.98 3.59
N ASN A 447 -5.46 -17.76 3.11
CA ASN A 447 -6.87 -17.42 3.15
C ASN A 447 -7.64 -18.19 4.23
N ARG A 448 -7.01 -19.14 4.92
CA ARG A 448 -7.68 -19.97 5.93
C ARG A 448 -8.14 -19.10 7.10
N PRO A 449 -9.40 -19.21 7.53
CA PRO A 449 -9.86 -18.48 8.71
C PRO A 449 -9.19 -19.03 9.97
N HIS A 450 -9.01 -18.17 10.98
CA HIS A 450 -8.48 -18.59 12.28
C HIS A 450 -9.60 -19.04 13.23
N ALA A 451 -10.85 -18.73 12.89
CA ALA A 451 -12.06 -19.25 13.53
C ALA A 451 -12.42 -20.65 12.98
N PRO A 452 -13.08 -21.52 13.77
CA PRO A 452 -13.53 -22.84 13.32
C PRO A 452 -14.53 -22.77 12.16
N VAL A 453 -14.34 -23.60 11.14
CA VAL A 453 -15.27 -23.76 10.00
C VAL A 453 -16.07 -25.05 10.16
N ASN A 454 -17.39 -24.91 10.29
CA ASN A 454 -18.34 -26.02 10.39
C ASN A 454 -19.48 -25.81 9.38
N ASP A 455 -19.17 -25.94 8.10
CA ASP A 455 -20.13 -25.75 7.00
C ASP A 455 -20.66 -27.08 6.41
N MET A 456 -21.55 -26.94 5.42
CA MET A 456 -22.10 -28.06 4.64
C MET A 456 -21.71 -27.99 3.15
N LEU A 457 -20.67 -27.23 2.79
CA LEU A 457 -20.17 -27.13 1.42
C LEU A 457 -19.21 -28.31 1.13
N ARG A 458 -19.33 -28.95 -0.04
CA ARG A 458 -18.56 -30.16 -0.40
C ARG A 458 -18.01 -30.09 -1.83
N ASP A 459 -17.06 -30.96 -2.11
CA ASP A 459 -16.39 -31.16 -3.40
C ASP A 459 -15.59 -29.93 -3.89
N GLY A 460 -15.66 -29.61 -5.19
CA GLY A 460 -14.90 -28.52 -5.81
C GLY A 460 -13.44 -28.86 -6.14
N PHE A 461 -12.83 -28.07 -7.03
CA PHE A 461 -11.40 -28.21 -7.37
C PHE A 461 -10.52 -27.98 -6.14
N HIS A 462 -9.47 -28.79 -5.99
CA HIS A 462 -8.46 -28.68 -4.92
C HIS A 462 -9.05 -28.63 -3.51
N GLN A 463 -9.97 -29.56 -3.19
CA GLN A 463 -10.50 -29.74 -1.83
C GLN A 463 -9.38 -30.26 -0.92
N ASP A 464 -8.94 -29.43 0.03
CA ASP A 464 -7.93 -29.79 1.04
C ASP A 464 -8.58 -30.44 2.27
N ALA A 465 -9.77 -29.96 2.66
CA ALA A 465 -10.49 -30.46 3.82
C ALA A 465 -11.08 -31.86 3.56
N VAL A 466 -10.80 -32.81 4.47
CA VAL A 466 -11.44 -34.13 4.48
C VAL A 466 -12.56 -34.13 5.51
N HIS A 467 -13.76 -33.74 5.07
CA HIS A 467 -14.95 -33.69 5.92
C HIS A 467 -15.46 -35.10 6.26
N GLY A 468 -15.67 -35.37 7.56
CA GLY A 468 -16.38 -36.55 8.04
C GLY A 468 -17.90 -36.35 8.05
N GLY A 469 -18.63 -37.38 8.49
CA GLY A 469 -20.11 -37.37 8.53
C GLY A 469 -20.76 -37.85 7.22
N VAL A 470 -22.09 -37.96 7.21
CA VAL A 470 -22.88 -38.48 6.08
C VAL A 470 -23.97 -37.54 5.57
N ALA A 471 -24.24 -36.42 6.26
CA ALA A 471 -25.35 -35.52 5.97
C ALA A 471 -24.91 -34.05 5.83
N PRO A 472 -24.35 -33.64 4.67
CA PRO A 472 -24.03 -32.25 4.36
C PRO A 472 -25.30 -31.45 3.96
N TYR A 473 -26.38 -31.57 4.73
CA TYR A 473 -27.65 -30.90 4.48
C TYR A 473 -28.43 -30.70 5.78
N ARG A 474 -29.44 -29.82 5.72
CA ARG A 474 -30.37 -29.58 6.83
C ARG A 474 -31.83 -29.53 6.38
N PRO A 475 -32.77 -29.92 7.25
CA PRO A 475 -32.53 -30.63 8.52
C PRO A 475 -32.01 -32.06 8.28
N ASN A 476 -31.23 -32.60 9.21
CA ASN A 476 -30.77 -33.99 9.16
C ASN A 476 -30.84 -34.65 10.55
N SER A 477 -30.99 -35.98 10.59
CA SER A 477 -30.89 -36.79 11.81
C SER A 477 -29.69 -37.75 11.80
N LEU A 478 -29.11 -38.02 10.62
CA LEU A 478 -28.01 -38.98 10.46
C LEU A 478 -26.71 -38.50 11.10
N ASP A 479 -26.45 -37.18 11.12
CA ASP A 479 -25.33 -36.56 11.84
C ASP A 479 -25.81 -35.81 13.09
N GLY A 480 -26.91 -36.26 13.70
CA GLY A 480 -27.45 -35.68 14.94
C GLY A 480 -27.90 -34.22 14.80
N GLY A 481 -28.13 -33.77 13.57
CA GLY A 481 -28.50 -32.39 13.25
C GLY A 481 -27.30 -31.45 13.09
N CYS A 482 -26.06 -31.85 13.39
CA CYS A 482 -24.91 -30.96 13.24
C CYS A 482 -24.64 -30.56 11.76
N PRO A 483 -23.96 -29.41 11.52
CA PRO A 483 -23.61 -28.34 12.48
C PRO A 483 -24.82 -27.45 12.82
N PHE A 484 -24.93 -26.89 14.04
CA PHE A 484 -26.07 -26.05 14.48
C PHE A 484 -26.00 -24.58 14.06
N HIS A 485 -27.16 -23.95 13.86
CA HIS A 485 -27.24 -22.50 13.70
C HIS A 485 -26.99 -21.86 15.07
N ALA A 486 -26.24 -20.76 15.10
CA ALA A 486 -26.19 -19.88 16.26
C ALA A 486 -27.60 -19.28 16.49
N ALA A 487 -28.06 -19.18 17.74
CA ALA A 487 -29.43 -18.73 18.03
C ALA A 487 -29.60 -17.20 17.97
N GLY A 488 -28.49 -16.46 17.98
CA GLY A 488 -28.48 -15.00 17.83
C GLY A 488 -27.16 -14.39 18.30
N ALA A 489 -27.16 -13.08 18.54
CA ALA A 489 -25.96 -12.32 18.88
C ALA A 489 -25.20 -12.83 20.13
N LYS A 490 -25.91 -13.42 21.10
CA LYS A 490 -25.29 -14.00 22.31
C LYS A 490 -24.40 -15.22 22.03
N ASP A 491 -24.66 -15.90 20.91
CA ASP A 491 -23.87 -17.06 20.45
C ASP A 491 -22.84 -16.65 19.39
N GLY A 492 -22.57 -15.34 19.22
CA GLY A 492 -21.61 -14.83 18.23
C GLY A 492 -22.13 -14.85 16.78
N ALA A 493 -23.44 -14.97 16.56
CA ALA A 493 -23.99 -14.95 15.21
C ALA A 493 -23.70 -13.62 14.48
N PHE A 494 -23.34 -13.71 13.21
CA PHE A 494 -23.56 -12.60 12.28
C PHE A 494 -25.08 -12.44 12.14
N VAL A 495 -25.59 -11.27 12.52
CA VAL A 495 -27.02 -10.96 12.45
C VAL A 495 -27.13 -9.74 11.58
N ASP A 496 -27.73 -9.90 10.41
CA ASP A 496 -28.00 -8.79 9.49
C ASP A 496 -28.78 -7.71 10.22
N VAL A 497 -28.41 -6.44 10.00
CA VAL A 497 -29.19 -5.34 10.54
C VAL A 497 -30.56 -5.35 9.87
N ALA A 498 -31.62 -5.35 10.68
CA ALA A 498 -32.98 -5.19 10.20
C ALA A 498 -33.25 -3.72 9.80
N ALA A 499 -32.48 -3.21 8.84
CA ALA A 499 -32.60 -1.86 8.33
C ALA A 499 -33.94 -1.69 7.61
N LEU A 500 -34.68 -0.62 7.93
CA LEU A 500 -35.91 -0.31 7.23
C LEU A 500 -35.56 0.13 5.81
N ILE A 501 -36.07 -0.59 4.81
CA ILE A 501 -36.01 -0.15 3.42
C ILE A 501 -37.23 0.76 3.20
N PRO A 502 -37.04 2.04 2.83
CA PRO A 502 -38.16 2.93 2.51
C PRO A 502 -39.05 2.34 1.41
N GLU A 503 -40.35 2.62 1.43
CA GLU A 503 -41.25 2.23 0.35
C GLU A 503 -40.79 2.87 -0.97
N GLY A 504 -40.57 2.05 -1.99
CA GLY A 504 -40.00 2.49 -3.25
C GLY A 504 -40.37 1.59 -4.42
N VAL A 505 -39.98 2.03 -5.62
CA VAL A 505 -40.16 1.30 -6.87
C VAL A 505 -38.82 0.79 -7.39
N LYS A 506 -38.80 -0.39 -8.03
CA LYS A 506 -37.59 -0.92 -8.67
C LYS A 506 -37.23 -0.08 -9.88
N ILE A 507 -36.12 0.65 -9.81
CA ILE A 507 -35.66 1.61 -10.84
C ILE A 507 -34.16 1.44 -11.15
N ARG A 508 -33.66 2.18 -12.14
CA ARG A 508 -32.24 2.28 -12.51
C ARG A 508 -31.86 3.76 -12.61
N GLU A 509 -31.86 4.44 -11.46
CA GLU A 509 -31.63 5.88 -11.33
C GLU A 509 -30.82 6.14 -10.04
N ASN A 510 -29.96 7.15 -10.07
CA ASN A 510 -29.33 7.69 -8.86
C ASN A 510 -30.23 8.78 -8.25
N PRO A 511 -30.16 9.02 -6.94
CA PRO A 511 -30.87 10.15 -6.33
C PRO A 511 -30.24 11.48 -6.76
N ALA A 512 -31.04 12.55 -6.78
CA ALA A 512 -30.54 13.88 -7.13
C ALA A 512 -29.46 14.43 -6.17
N SER A 513 -29.33 13.84 -4.96
CA SER A 513 -28.25 14.13 -4.02
C SER A 513 -26.86 13.80 -4.57
N PHE A 514 -26.78 12.95 -5.59
CA PHE A 514 -25.53 12.52 -6.21
C PHE A 514 -25.08 13.48 -7.34
N ASP A 515 -25.94 14.39 -7.82
CA ASP A 515 -25.71 15.21 -9.02
C ASP A 515 -24.62 16.30 -8.85
N ASP A 516 -24.20 16.62 -7.63
CA ASP A 516 -23.10 17.56 -7.40
C ASP A 516 -21.74 16.87 -7.59
N HIS A 517 -21.10 17.13 -8.73
CA HIS A 517 -19.84 16.51 -9.10
C HIS A 517 -18.60 17.42 -8.91
N PHE A 518 -18.80 18.68 -8.55
CA PHE A 518 -17.72 19.68 -8.63
C PHE A 518 -17.38 20.34 -7.29
N SER A 519 -18.33 20.47 -6.36
CA SER A 519 -18.11 21.25 -5.13
C SER A 519 -16.99 20.69 -4.26
N GLN A 520 -16.92 19.37 -4.05
CA GLN A 520 -15.84 18.77 -3.26
C GLN A 520 -14.51 18.67 -4.01
N ALA A 521 -14.53 18.53 -5.35
CA ALA A 521 -13.31 18.66 -6.15
C ALA A 521 -12.69 20.07 -6.00
N ARG A 522 -13.55 21.10 -5.97
CA ARG A 522 -13.15 22.48 -5.69
C ARG A 522 -12.66 22.64 -4.26
N GLN A 523 -13.35 22.06 -3.27
CA GLN A 523 -12.91 22.08 -1.87
C GLN A 523 -11.50 21.49 -1.73
N PHE A 524 -11.23 20.35 -2.37
CA PHE A 524 -9.89 19.74 -2.40
C PHE A 524 -8.85 20.70 -2.99
N TRP A 525 -9.09 21.25 -4.18
CA TRP A 525 -8.21 22.24 -4.81
C TRP A 525 -7.91 23.45 -3.91
N LEU A 526 -8.96 24.00 -3.29
CA LEU A 526 -8.83 25.16 -2.39
C LEU A 526 -8.10 24.81 -1.08
N SER A 527 -8.04 23.54 -0.70
CA SER A 527 -7.33 23.05 0.50
C SER A 527 -5.84 22.82 0.29
N MET A 528 -5.39 22.80 -0.97
CA MET A 528 -3.98 22.57 -1.30
C MET A 528 -3.13 23.81 -1.04
N SER A 529 -1.90 23.59 -0.58
CA SER A 529 -0.85 24.62 -0.54
C SER A 529 -0.50 25.11 -1.96
N PRO A 530 0.15 26.28 -2.11
CA PRO A 530 0.59 26.76 -3.42
C PRO A 530 1.43 25.75 -4.23
N THR A 531 2.36 25.04 -3.58
CA THR A 531 3.18 24.00 -4.22
C THR A 531 2.33 22.81 -4.70
N GLU A 532 1.41 22.32 -3.86
CA GLU A 532 0.51 21.23 -4.25
C GLU A 532 -0.41 21.62 -5.40
N ARG A 533 -0.89 22.87 -5.43
CA ARG A 533 -1.70 23.41 -6.54
C ARG A 533 -0.91 23.44 -7.84
N GLU A 534 0.33 23.92 -7.81
CA GLU A 534 1.21 23.92 -8.98
C GLU A 534 1.45 22.48 -9.49
N HIS A 535 1.71 21.52 -8.60
CA HIS A 535 1.89 20.12 -8.99
C HIS A 535 0.64 19.51 -9.64
N ILE A 536 -0.56 19.82 -9.13
CA ILE A 536 -1.83 19.40 -9.74
C ILE A 536 -1.98 19.96 -11.16
N VAL A 537 -1.70 21.26 -11.35
CA VAL A 537 -1.75 21.90 -12.67
C VAL A 537 -0.76 21.23 -13.64
N LEU A 538 0.48 21.00 -13.19
CA LEU A 538 1.50 20.36 -14.00
C LEU A 538 1.12 18.92 -14.35
N ALA A 539 0.47 18.19 -13.44
CA ALA A 539 0.01 16.83 -13.69
C ALA A 539 -1.09 16.80 -14.77
N TYR A 540 -2.14 17.63 -14.64
CA TYR A 540 -3.17 17.74 -15.68
C TYR A 540 -2.59 18.17 -17.02
N THR A 541 -1.69 19.18 -17.02
CA THR A 541 -1.02 19.65 -18.23
C THR A 541 -0.22 18.51 -18.88
N PHE A 542 0.56 17.77 -18.09
CA PHE A 542 1.34 16.63 -18.57
C PHE A 542 0.46 15.56 -19.20
N GLU A 543 -0.61 15.13 -18.52
CA GLU A 543 -1.45 14.04 -19.02
C GLU A 543 -2.27 14.46 -20.25
N LEU A 544 -2.91 15.63 -20.22
CA LEU A 544 -3.72 16.12 -21.34
C LEU A 544 -2.87 16.46 -22.56
N ALA A 545 -1.61 16.84 -22.38
CA ALA A 545 -0.67 17.03 -23.50
C ALA A 545 -0.38 15.71 -24.25
N LYS A 546 -0.59 14.55 -23.62
CA LYS A 546 -0.45 13.22 -24.24
C LYS A 546 -1.70 12.76 -25.00
N CYS A 547 -2.86 13.38 -24.77
CA CYS A 547 -4.05 13.11 -25.58
C CYS A 547 -3.86 13.66 -27.00
N TYR A 548 -4.33 12.90 -27.98
CA TYR A 548 -4.30 13.30 -29.39
C TYR A 548 -5.51 14.18 -29.75
N GLU A 549 -6.68 13.84 -29.23
CA GLU A 549 -7.96 14.44 -29.62
C GLU A 549 -8.19 15.78 -28.91
N GLN A 550 -8.23 16.85 -29.69
CA GLN A 550 -8.45 18.22 -29.22
C GLN A 550 -9.76 18.34 -28.42
N ALA A 551 -10.83 17.68 -28.89
CA ALA A 551 -12.14 17.72 -28.23
C ALA A 551 -12.12 17.09 -26.83
N VAL A 552 -11.23 16.14 -26.55
CA VAL A 552 -11.05 15.57 -25.20
C VAL A 552 -10.43 16.62 -24.27
N LYS A 553 -9.39 17.32 -24.75
CA LYS A 553 -8.72 18.39 -23.98
C LYS A 553 -9.68 19.53 -23.65
N GLU A 554 -10.44 20.01 -24.64
CA GLU A 554 -11.40 21.11 -24.47
C GLU A 554 -12.54 20.73 -23.51
N ARG A 555 -13.05 19.50 -23.59
CA ARG A 555 -14.07 19.01 -22.64
C ARG A 555 -13.52 18.87 -21.23
N GLN A 556 -12.30 18.37 -21.06
CA GLN A 556 -11.69 18.31 -19.74
C GLN A 556 -11.42 19.70 -19.18
N LEU A 557 -10.97 20.68 -20.00
CA LEU A 557 -10.86 22.07 -19.57
C LEU A 557 -12.21 22.65 -19.12
N LEU A 558 -13.31 22.29 -19.78
CA LEU A 558 -14.65 22.69 -19.33
C LEU A 558 -14.99 22.07 -17.96
N ALA A 559 -14.66 20.79 -17.73
CA ALA A 559 -14.83 20.17 -16.43
C ALA A 559 -13.97 20.87 -15.35
N LEU A 560 -12.72 21.23 -15.67
CA LEU A 560 -11.86 22.00 -14.76
C LEU A 560 -12.42 23.40 -14.49
N ALA A 561 -13.00 24.08 -15.49
CA ALA A 561 -13.65 25.38 -15.28
C ALA A 561 -14.84 25.29 -14.31
N ASN A 562 -15.57 24.17 -14.35
CA ASN A 562 -16.65 23.87 -13.42
C ASN A 562 -16.16 23.51 -12.01
N ILE A 563 -14.88 23.15 -11.84
CA ILE A 563 -14.22 23.00 -10.53
C ILE A 563 -13.71 24.37 -10.06
N ASP A 564 -12.75 24.94 -10.80
CA ASP A 564 -12.13 26.22 -10.48
C ASP A 564 -11.56 26.94 -11.73
N PRO A 565 -11.92 28.21 -11.97
CA PRO A 565 -11.41 28.98 -13.10
C PRO A 565 -9.90 29.18 -13.10
N THR A 566 -9.24 29.29 -11.93
CA THR A 566 -7.79 29.47 -11.85
C THR A 566 -7.07 28.18 -12.24
N LEU A 567 -7.51 27.04 -11.71
CA LEU A 567 -7.02 25.71 -12.13
C LEU A 567 -7.15 25.54 -13.64
N CYS A 568 -8.34 25.80 -14.19
CA CYS A 568 -8.59 25.70 -15.63
C CYS A 568 -7.67 26.62 -16.44
N ALA A 569 -7.54 27.89 -16.04
CA ALA A 569 -6.72 28.86 -16.76
C ALA A 569 -5.24 28.45 -16.83
N GLN A 570 -4.68 27.99 -15.71
CA GLN A 570 -3.28 27.58 -15.65
C GLN A 570 -3.03 26.29 -16.46
N VAL A 571 -3.94 25.32 -16.42
CA VAL A 571 -3.84 24.11 -17.27
C VAL A 571 -4.00 24.46 -18.75
N ALA A 572 -4.94 25.34 -19.10
CA ALA A 572 -5.15 25.78 -20.48
C ALA A 572 -3.92 26.50 -21.03
N ASP A 573 -3.28 27.38 -20.25
CA ASP A 573 -2.03 28.05 -20.60
C ASP A 573 -0.90 27.03 -20.88
N GLY A 574 -0.74 26.04 -19.99
CA GLY A 574 0.22 24.95 -20.18
C GLY A 574 -0.02 24.10 -21.43
N LEU A 575 -1.27 24.00 -21.90
CA LEU A 575 -1.65 23.31 -23.14
C LEU A 575 -1.63 24.23 -24.37
N GLY A 576 -1.44 25.54 -24.21
CA GLY A 576 -1.57 26.52 -25.29
C GLY A 576 -3.01 26.67 -25.82
N LEU A 577 -4.01 26.48 -24.97
CA LEU A 577 -5.43 26.53 -25.29
C LEU A 577 -6.14 27.69 -24.56
N SER A 578 -7.33 28.05 -25.05
CA SER A 578 -8.19 29.03 -24.36
C SER A 578 -8.95 28.36 -23.21
N ALA A 579 -8.93 28.97 -22.03
CA ALA A 579 -9.75 28.52 -20.91
C ALA A 579 -11.24 28.82 -21.15
N PRO A 580 -12.13 27.81 -21.14
CA PRO A 580 -13.57 28.05 -21.20
C PRO A 580 -14.09 28.68 -19.89
N ALA A 581 -15.26 29.32 -19.96
CA ALA A 581 -15.98 29.75 -18.78
C ALA A 581 -16.71 28.56 -18.12
N ALA A 582 -16.87 28.61 -16.80
CA ALA A 582 -17.72 27.66 -16.08
C ALA A 582 -19.15 27.68 -16.62
N THR A 583 -19.75 26.51 -16.78
CA THR A 583 -21.15 26.33 -17.20
C THR A 583 -22.09 26.03 -16.04
N VAL A 584 -21.54 25.78 -14.84
CA VAL A 584 -22.31 25.57 -13.60
C VAL A 584 -21.98 26.65 -12.58
N ALA A 585 -22.86 26.83 -11.60
CA ALA A 585 -22.58 27.70 -10.47
C ALA A 585 -21.50 27.07 -9.57
N LEU A 586 -20.46 27.84 -9.26
CA LEU A 586 -19.39 27.39 -8.38
C LEU A 586 -19.85 27.49 -6.92
N VAL A 587 -19.83 26.38 -6.20
CA VAL A 587 -20.15 26.33 -4.76
C VAL A 587 -18.89 26.55 -3.96
N ASP A 588 -18.92 27.51 -3.03
CA ASP A 588 -17.78 27.83 -2.18
C ASP A 588 -17.89 27.06 -0.84
N LEU A 589 -17.34 25.85 -0.81
CA LEU A 589 -17.21 25.08 0.42
C LEU A 589 -15.95 25.52 1.19
N PRO A 590 -16.00 25.57 2.55
CA PRO A 590 -14.81 25.88 3.34
C PRO A 590 -13.66 24.91 3.01
N PRO A 591 -12.42 25.40 2.82
CA PRO A 591 -11.26 24.52 2.69
C PRO A 591 -11.11 23.58 3.89
N SER A 592 -10.61 22.37 3.66
CA SER A 592 -10.31 21.34 4.66
C SER A 592 -8.79 21.12 4.71
N PRO A 593 -8.06 21.81 5.62
CA PRO A 593 -6.61 21.69 5.74
C PRO A 593 -6.11 20.24 5.93
N ALA A 594 -6.93 19.35 6.48
CA ALA A 594 -6.60 17.93 6.64
C ALA A 594 -6.31 17.19 5.31
N LEU A 595 -6.76 17.74 4.17
CA LEU A 595 -6.55 17.13 2.86
C LEU A 595 -5.12 17.34 2.32
N SER A 596 -4.47 18.44 2.70
CA SER A 596 -3.08 18.74 2.32
C SER A 596 -2.11 17.79 3.02
N GLN A 597 -1.05 17.40 2.33
CA GLN A 597 0.05 16.60 2.89
C GLN A 597 1.23 17.46 3.35
N LEU A 598 1.21 18.78 3.13
CA LEU A 598 2.32 19.69 3.45
C LEU A 598 2.05 20.52 4.72
N GLY A 599 3.12 21.08 5.30
CA GLY A 599 3.04 21.97 6.47
C GLY A 599 3.21 21.32 7.85
N GLY A 600 3.44 20.00 7.89
CA GLY A 600 3.73 19.26 9.12
C GLY A 600 5.20 18.88 9.29
N THR A 601 5.49 18.20 10.41
CA THR A 601 6.74 17.50 10.66
C THR A 601 6.42 16.10 11.18
N TRP A 602 7.15 15.09 10.72
CA TRP A 602 6.86 13.68 11.01
C TRP A 602 8.13 12.90 11.36
N PRO A 603 7.99 11.73 12.01
CA PRO A 603 9.12 10.83 12.26
C PRO A 603 9.82 10.42 10.96
N THR A 604 11.13 10.20 11.04
CA THR A 604 12.01 9.94 9.88
C THR A 604 12.47 8.49 9.81
N ASP A 605 11.84 7.60 10.57
CA ASP A 605 12.23 6.21 10.72
C ASP A 605 12.23 5.47 9.38
N GLY A 606 13.33 4.79 9.08
CA GLY A 606 13.53 4.05 7.84
C GLY A 606 13.68 4.92 6.58
N ARG A 607 13.98 6.21 6.71
CA ARG A 607 14.42 7.04 5.56
C ARG A 607 15.86 6.70 5.17
N LEU A 608 16.16 6.83 3.87
CA LEU A 608 17.46 6.49 3.28
C LEU A 608 18.34 7.73 3.12
N VAL A 609 19.57 7.68 3.65
CA VAL A 609 20.56 8.75 3.52
C VAL A 609 21.75 8.25 2.70
N GLY A 610 21.94 8.82 1.51
CA GLY A 610 23.14 8.55 0.72
C GLY A 610 24.34 9.30 1.30
N ILE A 611 25.49 8.64 1.48
CA ILE A 611 26.73 9.26 1.94
C ILE A 611 27.76 9.17 0.81
N VAL A 612 27.98 10.26 0.10
CA VAL A 612 28.97 10.33 -0.98
C VAL A 612 30.35 10.51 -0.37
N VAL A 613 31.26 9.59 -0.69
CA VAL A 613 32.64 9.60 -0.18
C VAL A 613 33.66 9.63 -1.32
N ASP A 614 34.83 10.18 -1.03
CA ASP A 614 36.02 9.99 -1.84
C ASP A 614 36.90 8.90 -1.20
N PRO A 615 37.11 7.74 -1.87
CA PRO A 615 37.97 6.68 -1.34
C PRO A 615 39.42 7.11 -1.07
N ASP A 616 39.90 8.14 -1.76
CA ASP A 616 41.27 8.66 -1.61
C ASP A 616 41.31 9.91 -0.70
N GLY A 617 40.17 10.33 -0.16
CA GLY A 617 40.00 11.50 0.72
C GLY A 617 40.04 11.18 2.23
N ASP A 618 39.58 12.13 3.05
CA ASP A 618 39.45 11.93 4.50
C ASP A 618 38.19 11.13 4.83
N LEU A 619 38.37 10.02 5.55
CA LEU A 619 37.31 9.08 5.94
C LEU A 619 37.16 8.97 7.46
N SER A 620 37.84 9.84 8.22
CA SER A 620 37.89 9.75 9.69
C SER A 620 36.53 9.89 10.38
N ASP A 621 35.64 10.71 9.83
CA ASP A 621 34.27 10.94 10.35
C ASP A 621 33.23 9.91 9.88
N LEU A 622 33.56 9.07 8.88
CA LEU A 622 32.56 8.26 8.17
C LEU A 622 31.90 7.19 9.05
N GLU A 623 32.69 6.48 9.86
CA GLU A 623 32.18 5.42 10.73
C GLU A 623 31.21 5.98 11.77
N GLY A 624 31.62 7.05 12.47
CA GLY A 624 30.76 7.74 13.44
C GLY A 624 29.51 8.35 12.81
N LEU A 625 29.61 8.85 11.57
CA LEU A 625 28.44 9.33 10.83
C LEU A 625 27.43 8.21 10.54
N VAL A 626 27.91 7.05 10.05
CA VAL A 626 27.05 5.88 9.79
C VAL A 626 26.37 5.40 11.06
N GLU A 627 27.12 5.27 12.15
CA GLU A 627 26.56 4.88 13.46
C GLU A 627 25.52 5.88 13.96
N THR A 628 25.77 7.18 13.79
CA THR A 628 24.84 8.24 14.21
C THR A 628 23.52 8.20 13.41
N ILE A 629 23.60 7.98 12.09
CA ILE A 629 22.41 7.85 11.23
C ILE A 629 21.59 6.61 11.62
N GLN A 630 22.27 5.47 11.86
CA GLN A 630 21.61 4.23 12.30
C GLN A 630 20.96 4.38 13.67
N ALA A 631 21.64 5.04 14.63
CA ALA A 631 21.11 5.29 15.96
C ALA A 631 19.87 6.20 15.95
N ALA A 632 19.73 7.03 14.92
CA ALA A 632 18.53 7.85 14.69
C ALA A 632 17.38 7.09 13.99
N GLY A 633 17.58 5.80 13.65
CA GLY A 633 16.58 4.96 12.98
C GLY A 633 16.51 5.14 11.46
N LEU A 634 17.54 5.74 10.85
CA LEU A 634 17.65 5.92 9.39
C LEU A 634 18.62 4.89 8.79
N LEU A 635 18.57 4.73 7.46
CA LEU A 635 19.38 3.79 6.70
C LEU A 635 20.48 4.53 5.91
N PRO A 636 21.76 4.48 6.34
CA PRO A 636 22.85 5.06 5.59
C PRO A 636 23.33 4.15 4.45
N LEU A 637 23.59 4.73 3.28
CA LEU A 637 24.20 4.05 2.14
C LEU A 637 25.46 4.81 1.70
N VAL A 638 26.64 4.22 1.91
CA VAL A 638 27.93 4.73 1.44
C VAL A 638 28.03 4.54 -0.08
N VAL A 639 28.23 5.67 -0.76
CA VAL A 639 28.30 5.79 -2.21
C VAL A 639 29.68 6.29 -2.61
N ALA A 640 30.33 5.58 -3.53
CA ALA A 640 31.66 5.95 -4.02
C ALA A 640 31.80 5.77 -5.54
N PRO A 641 32.89 6.23 -6.18
CA PRO A 641 33.11 6.02 -7.61
C PRO A 641 33.21 4.55 -8.03
N ARG A 642 33.67 3.68 -7.12
CA ARG A 642 33.90 2.25 -7.33
C ARG A 642 33.51 1.44 -6.10
N GLY A 643 33.08 0.20 -6.31
CA GLY A 643 32.75 -0.73 -5.23
C GLY A 643 34.00 -1.27 -4.52
N GLY A 644 33.78 -2.17 -3.56
CA GLY A 644 34.82 -2.79 -2.76
C GLY A 644 34.87 -2.24 -1.35
N THR A 645 36.04 -2.35 -0.72
CA THR A 645 36.26 -1.91 0.67
C THR A 645 37.11 -0.64 0.67
N LEU A 646 36.67 0.38 1.41
CA LEU A 646 37.39 1.62 1.64
C LEU A 646 38.62 1.38 2.52
N PRO A 647 39.62 2.30 2.52
CA PRO A 647 40.81 2.17 3.36
C PRO A 647 40.54 2.00 4.87
N ASN A 648 39.40 2.51 5.37
CA ASN A 648 38.97 2.35 6.76
C ASN A 648 38.26 1.01 7.04
N GLY A 649 38.11 0.12 6.04
CA GLY A 649 37.50 -1.19 6.17
C GLY A 649 36.00 -1.24 5.87
N MET A 650 35.33 -0.10 5.64
CA MET A 650 33.90 -0.07 5.32
C MET A 650 33.63 -0.50 3.87
N ALA A 651 32.55 -1.24 3.65
CA ALA A 651 32.13 -1.63 2.32
C ALA A 651 31.38 -0.48 1.62
N VAL A 652 31.73 -0.22 0.36
CA VAL A 652 30.94 0.64 -0.52
C VAL A 652 29.67 -0.10 -0.92
N GLN A 653 28.50 0.45 -0.58
CA GLN A 653 27.22 -0.21 -0.85
C GLN A 653 26.61 0.19 -2.19
N ARG A 654 26.96 1.37 -2.72
CA ARG A 654 26.56 1.83 -4.06
C ARG A 654 27.71 2.48 -4.79
N THR A 655 27.72 2.35 -6.11
CA THR A 655 28.60 3.15 -6.96
C THR A 655 27.78 4.21 -7.69
N PHE A 656 28.41 5.29 -8.16
CA PHE A 656 27.71 6.28 -9.00
C PHE A 656 27.10 5.70 -10.28
N ALA A 657 27.57 4.53 -10.74
CA ALA A 657 26.98 3.82 -11.87
C ALA A 657 25.79 2.94 -11.50
N ALA A 658 25.70 2.53 -10.24
CA ALA A 658 24.71 1.58 -9.75
C ALA A 658 23.63 2.23 -8.88
N THR A 659 23.65 3.56 -8.76
CA THR A 659 22.67 4.30 -7.97
C THR A 659 22.20 5.56 -8.65
N ARG A 660 21.06 6.07 -8.19
CA ARG A 660 20.48 7.33 -8.65
C ARG A 660 19.91 8.11 -7.47
N SER A 661 19.74 9.42 -7.64
CA SER A 661 19.17 10.31 -6.61
C SER A 661 17.86 9.80 -6.01
N VAL A 662 17.04 9.12 -6.83
CA VAL A 662 15.70 8.62 -6.48
C VAL A 662 15.70 7.52 -5.41
N GLU A 663 16.84 6.87 -5.15
CA GLU A 663 16.98 5.88 -4.06
C GLU A 663 17.07 6.54 -2.67
N PHE A 664 17.40 7.84 -2.59
CA PHE A 664 17.68 8.52 -1.32
C PHE A 664 16.58 9.50 -0.95
N ASP A 665 16.33 9.68 0.34
CA ASP A 665 15.52 10.78 0.86
C ASP A 665 16.36 12.05 1.03
N ALA A 666 17.65 11.90 1.32
CA ALA A 666 18.62 12.97 1.39
C ALA A 666 20.05 12.46 1.14
N VAL A 667 20.98 13.39 0.93
CA VAL A 667 22.39 13.06 0.68
C VAL A 667 23.32 13.89 1.56
N ILE A 668 24.34 13.24 2.11
CA ILE A 668 25.49 13.85 2.76
C ILE A 668 26.70 13.66 1.86
N VAL A 669 27.37 14.75 1.49
CA VAL A 669 28.58 14.74 0.67
C VAL A 669 29.78 14.94 1.59
N ALA A 670 30.52 13.86 1.83
CA ALA A 670 31.68 13.81 2.72
C ALA A 670 33.00 14.13 2.01
N GLY A 671 33.06 13.96 0.69
CA GLY A 671 34.28 14.19 -0.09
C GLY A 671 33.99 14.54 -1.54
N SER A 672 35.05 14.89 -2.28
CA SER A 672 35.00 15.26 -3.69
C SER A 672 35.92 14.33 -4.52
N PRO A 673 35.43 13.18 -5.02
CA PRO A 673 36.23 12.21 -5.78
C PRO A 673 36.59 12.68 -7.22
N GLY A 674 36.77 13.98 -7.41
CA GLY A 674 37.00 14.62 -8.70
C GLY A 674 35.73 14.87 -9.52
N ALA A 675 35.89 15.53 -10.67
CA ALA A 675 34.80 15.91 -11.57
C ALA A 675 34.20 14.69 -12.30
N ASP A 676 33.35 13.93 -11.59
CA ASP A 676 32.57 12.83 -12.16
C ASP A 676 31.17 13.33 -12.58
N PRO A 677 30.82 13.27 -13.89
CA PRO A 677 29.52 13.74 -14.36
C PRO A 677 28.35 12.94 -13.76
N ARG A 678 28.57 11.71 -13.29
CA ARG A 678 27.54 10.89 -12.63
C ARG A 678 27.22 11.44 -11.24
N LEU A 679 28.24 11.91 -10.51
CA LEU A 679 28.05 12.55 -9.21
C LEU A 679 27.35 13.90 -9.38
N ALA A 680 27.80 14.74 -10.32
CA ALA A 680 27.15 16.02 -10.61
C ALA A 680 25.67 15.83 -10.93
N LEU A 681 25.35 14.84 -11.77
CA LEU A 681 23.99 14.51 -12.15
C LEU A 681 23.14 14.01 -10.96
N LEU A 682 23.70 13.16 -10.10
CA LEU A 682 23.04 12.69 -8.87
C LEU A 682 22.69 13.87 -7.95
N LEU A 683 23.65 14.76 -7.69
CA LEU A 683 23.46 15.91 -6.80
C LEU A 683 22.46 16.91 -7.39
N GLN A 684 22.54 17.18 -8.69
CA GLN A 684 21.60 18.05 -9.39
C GLN A 684 20.17 17.51 -9.36
N GLU A 685 19.98 16.21 -9.48
CA GLU A 685 18.64 15.62 -9.30
C GLU A 685 18.14 15.73 -7.87
N CYS A 686 18.96 15.41 -6.86
CA CYS A 686 18.60 15.66 -5.46
C CYS A 686 18.19 17.11 -5.23
N PHE A 687 18.89 18.05 -5.87
CA PHE A 687 18.59 19.47 -5.78
C PHE A 687 17.24 19.81 -6.41
N ARG A 688 17.00 19.40 -7.67
CA ARG A 688 15.74 19.62 -8.39
C ARG A 688 14.54 18.95 -7.74
N HIS A 689 14.73 17.82 -7.08
CA HIS A 689 13.67 17.11 -6.35
C HIS A 689 13.48 17.63 -4.93
N ALA A 690 14.02 18.81 -4.60
CA ALA A 690 13.87 19.48 -3.32
C ALA A 690 14.33 18.63 -2.12
N LYS A 691 15.26 17.69 -2.31
CA LYS A 691 15.83 16.90 -1.22
C LYS A 691 16.80 17.74 -0.39
N VAL A 692 16.95 17.39 0.87
CA VAL A 692 17.99 17.98 1.73
C VAL A 692 19.35 17.48 1.26
N ILE A 693 20.29 18.41 1.11
CA ILE A 693 21.66 18.12 0.70
C ILE A 693 22.56 18.72 1.77
N ALA A 694 23.39 17.89 2.40
CA ALA A 694 24.38 18.37 3.35
C ALA A 694 25.78 18.03 2.86
N ALA A 695 26.76 18.84 3.24
CA ALA A 695 28.15 18.62 2.94
C ALA A 695 29.03 18.99 4.13
N TYR A 696 30.19 18.35 4.21
CA TYR A 696 31.27 18.71 5.13
C TYR A 696 32.62 18.44 4.46
N GLY A 697 33.69 18.99 5.03
CA GLY A 697 35.03 18.85 4.46
C GLY A 697 35.08 19.26 2.99
N ALA A 698 35.63 18.39 2.13
CA ALA A 698 35.72 18.62 0.68
C ALA A 698 34.37 18.46 -0.06
N GLY A 699 33.29 18.08 0.62
CA GLY A 699 31.98 17.91 -0.02
C GLY A 699 31.37 19.20 -0.58
N GLY A 700 31.71 20.35 0.00
CA GLY A 700 31.27 21.66 -0.52
C GLY A 700 31.82 21.96 -1.92
N ASP A 701 33.05 21.49 -2.20
CA ASP A 701 33.66 21.61 -3.52
C ASP A 701 32.89 20.76 -4.55
N ALA A 702 32.50 19.54 -4.19
CA ALA A 702 31.71 18.67 -5.07
C ALA A 702 30.32 19.24 -5.40
N LEU A 703 29.68 19.92 -4.43
CA LEU A 703 28.42 20.64 -4.67
C LEU A 703 28.62 21.81 -5.64
N SER A 704 29.68 22.59 -5.43
CA SER A 704 30.02 23.73 -6.30
C SER A 704 30.35 23.27 -7.72
N ASP A 705 31.11 22.19 -7.86
CA ASP A 705 31.44 21.56 -9.14
C ASP A 705 30.20 21.02 -9.87
N ALA A 706 29.18 20.60 -9.12
CA ALA A 706 27.86 20.22 -9.66
C ALA A 706 26.98 21.44 -10.04
N GLY A 707 27.45 22.66 -9.79
CA GLY A 707 26.72 23.90 -10.05
C GLY A 707 25.61 24.17 -9.03
N ILE A 708 25.72 23.63 -7.82
CA ILE A 708 24.77 23.86 -6.73
C ILE A 708 25.26 25.03 -5.88
N ASP A 709 24.40 26.03 -5.72
CA ASP A 709 24.64 27.16 -4.82
C ASP A 709 24.60 26.69 -3.36
N LEU A 710 25.67 26.96 -2.62
CA LEU A 710 25.82 26.55 -1.22
C LEU A 710 24.90 27.36 -0.28
N ASP A 711 24.44 28.54 -0.72
CA ASP A 711 23.50 29.38 0.04
C ASP A 711 22.03 29.05 -0.28
N ALA A 712 21.77 28.10 -1.19
CA ALA A 712 20.42 27.71 -1.56
C ALA A 712 19.68 27.00 -0.40
N ALA A 713 18.36 27.22 -0.32
CA ALA A 713 17.54 26.63 0.75
C ALA A 713 17.71 25.09 0.82
N GLY A 714 18.05 24.60 2.01
CA GLY A 714 18.24 23.18 2.29
C GLY A 714 19.50 22.56 1.69
N VAL A 715 20.43 23.38 1.22
CA VAL A 715 21.84 23.02 1.05
C VAL A 715 22.57 23.44 2.31
N LEU A 716 23.24 22.49 2.97
CA LEU A 716 23.85 22.68 4.28
C LEU A 716 25.35 22.41 4.17
N VAL A 717 26.18 23.28 4.73
CA VAL A 717 27.64 23.08 4.82
C VAL A 717 28.05 23.19 6.28
N ALA A 718 28.59 22.11 6.84
CA ALA A 718 28.96 22.02 8.24
C ALA A 718 30.41 21.59 8.43
N ASP A 719 30.95 21.82 9.64
CA ASP A 719 32.35 21.54 9.97
C ASP A 719 32.67 20.04 10.16
N SER A 720 31.65 19.19 10.35
CA SER A 720 31.82 17.75 10.59
C SER A 720 30.61 16.96 10.09
N GLY A 721 30.79 15.65 9.92
CA GLY A 721 29.70 14.75 9.51
C GLY A 721 28.52 14.75 10.49
N GLY A 722 28.80 14.75 11.80
CA GLY A 722 27.75 14.77 12.84
C GLY A 722 26.92 16.05 12.84
N ALA A 723 27.56 17.21 12.64
CA ALA A 723 26.86 18.49 12.50
C ALA A 723 26.02 18.54 11.21
N ALA A 724 26.59 18.10 10.09
CA ALA A 724 25.88 18.00 8.82
C ALA A 724 24.62 17.13 8.93
N PHE A 725 24.71 15.98 9.62
CA PHE A 725 23.57 15.11 9.85
C PHE A 725 22.53 15.73 10.79
N ALA A 726 22.93 16.39 11.87
CA ALA A 726 21.99 16.98 12.82
C ALA A 726 21.07 18.03 12.16
N GLU A 727 21.64 18.90 11.34
CA GLU A 727 20.89 19.90 10.57
C GLU A 727 20.02 19.25 9.49
N LEU A 728 20.57 18.27 8.76
CA LEU A 728 19.83 17.52 7.75
C LEU A 728 18.63 16.79 8.36
N HIS A 729 18.82 16.12 9.49
CA HIS A 729 17.79 15.34 10.17
C HIS A 729 16.61 16.21 10.60
N SER A 730 16.88 17.45 11.05
CA SER A 730 15.84 18.42 11.39
C SER A 730 14.96 18.78 10.19
N LEU A 731 15.54 18.88 8.97
CA LEU A 731 14.80 19.20 7.75
C LEU A 731 14.09 17.99 7.15
N LEU A 732 14.61 16.78 7.36
CA LEU A 732 14.01 15.52 6.89
C LEU A 732 12.57 15.32 7.40
N GLY A 733 12.27 15.84 8.60
CA GLY A 733 10.93 15.77 9.18
C GLY A 733 9.86 16.47 8.34
N SER A 734 10.24 17.44 7.50
CA SER A 734 9.35 18.11 6.53
C SER A 734 9.34 17.47 5.15
N HIS A 735 9.99 16.31 4.99
CA HIS A 735 10.17 15.52 3.77
C HIS A 735 11.00 16.18 2.66
N ARG A 736 10.66 17.40 2.24
CA ARG A 736 11.37 18.17 1.20
C ARG A 736 11.48 19.64 1.58
N VAL A 737 12.35 20.33 0.87
CA VAL A 737 12.62 21.76 1.02
C VAL A 737 11.84 22.53 -0.03
N TRP A 738 10.52 22.61 0.16
CA TRP A 738 9.60 23.21 -0.82
C TRP A 738 9.91 24.68 -1.12
N ASP A 739 10.36 25.42 -0.11
CA ASP A 739 10.72 26.84 -0.26
C ASP A 739 11.97 27.07 -1.14
N ARG A 740 12.67 26.00 -1.57
CA ARG A 740 13.76 26.09 -2.56
C ARG A 740 13.26 26.62 -3.90
N PHE A 741 12.04 26.28 -4.27
CA PHE A 741 11.42 26.71 -5.52
C PHE A 741 10.16 27.48 -5.16
N ALA A 742 10.19 28.80 -5.37
CA ALA A 742 8.98 29.59 -5.26
C ALA A 742 7.98 29.10 -6.31
N PRO A 743 6.72 28.79 -5.93
CA PRO A 743 5.70 28.37 -6.88
C PRO A 743 5.55 29.43 -7.98
N VAL A 744 5.62 29.01 -9.24
CA VAL A 744 5.56 29.92 -10.39
C VAL A 744 4.10 30.31 -10.68
N LEU A 745 3.18 29.39 -10.37
CA LEU A 745 1.74 29.53 -10.57
C LEU A 745 1.06 30.07 -9.29
N GLY A 746 1.07 31.40 -9.13
CA GLY A 746 0.43 32.12 -8.02
C GLY A 746 -1.07 32.35 -8.19
#